data_AF-A0A7V3QE01-F1
#
_entry.id   AF-A0A7V3QE01-F1
#
_cell.length_a   1.000
_cell.length_b   1.000
_cell.length_c   1.000
_cell.angle_alpha   90.00
_cell.angle_beta   90.00
_cell.angle_gamma   90.00
#
_symmetry.space_group_name_H-M   'P 1'
#
loop_
_entity.id
_entity.type
_entity.pdbx_description
1 polymer ?
#
loop_
_entity_poly.entity_id
_entity_poly.type
_entity_poly.pdbx_seq_one_letter_code
_entity_poly.pdbx_strand_id
1 'polypeptide(L)'
;MSRTRGKSISPAASPVKFTLQVTSLLTSSGTKALQTVGIHLPGTIQFLPLHTPTVCIRSTLCQQLLPAMRGQGEVRLPQNKLNIILKGINMKTIRLAKYNVATIRYTAGLITGTALITCVLCSWAVPLPYYDGFEYAEGRLNDVGAPNWQAGSTGWELMVTNVAALEAPEGFPQAVGKGVRRAPSGTARRSVLAFDPIQAADGNEVYASFLIKILVPPPSTQVIGYLTSTSSSESSPQAGVFLTPDNRIGIGKRASSPGYTLGTNLDSGVHLVVFRYRFQPGNDEVSLWVDPPVSTFGASVPPEPLGTTTGGSDPSSIGYFQLYSSPSSGGMQYIDELRVGTSWRDVVPSGAPPMGSKLIFSSCPTWAKPGQILDPVTVQIASSSGTPVSSNGVPITIDVEEGPGPISGTTTRLTDESGKAVFTDLMLTVEGIYRLRAEASGIGLGLGAATSPVIQVSFLEPPTTLTITGWVYDKKGYVLAGVKGTPQARYNILASPDPAIPLSNWMVATVGDFDSLGNFRITNPVSPAIPRMFYAIIGPTSNTKTIPPSIVASPSHITIAPGQPFSLHVEATGPYLHYLWLKDGQILSDKTEPTLAIGAAKSTDAGNYAVIVANAAGATTSTWARVRVGLFAPEIIVQPQDQQIVQGGTAVFKVVADGTSPLWFQWYFNGVAIVGATNDVLTLTNVLPERSGEYWVVVSNSLGSIVSRSALLTVTETPTASPPTNMVGFAAIAGVTGGAGGFEVIATNYTQLRTYCRSNAPLIIKVVGRIEANEDYCYIRAPNKTIIGVGTNAEFVGDLRINTTNIIVANITFYNPDNDGITIDTGSSGTGAYVWVDHCTFIDCGDGSIDITKGADYVTVSWCKFLYPTRRTHAYVNLLGSSDSETESIGKLHVTFCYNWYGPGCIERMPSVRFGKVHVFNNYYDCPGNNYCVRTRLYAEVLVENNYFQSVQNPWERYVTRGPSGLLRAIGNITNNCVWNPSWTSGVELIPGTDYLPSFDPMPYTYTLLPAEWVPYYVTRYAGAGKPPYVEE
;
A
#
# COMPACT_ATOMS: atom_id res chain seq x y z
N MET A 1 60.17 33.48 3.77
CA MET A 1 59.23 34.63 3.82
C MET A 1 57.96 34.12 4.51
N SER A 2 57.87 34.18 5.85
CA SER A 2 57.14 35.18 6.69
C SER A 2 55.61 35.06 6.55
N ARG A 3 54.74 34.90 7.58
CA ARG A 3 54.78 34.89 9.06
C ARG A 3 53.42 34.29 9.55
N THR A 4 53.36 33.15 10.25
CA THR A 4 53.18 32.93 11.72
C THR A 4 51.92 33.50 12.43
N ARG A 5 51.07 32.60 12.96
CA ARG A 5 50.71 32.35 14.40
C ARG A 5 49.55 31.33 14.45
N GLY A 6 49.52 30.26 15.24
CA GLY A 6 50.44 29.70 16.22
C GLY A 6 49.90 28.36 16.75
N LYS A 7 50.75 27.33 16.67
CA LYS A 7 51.00 26.17 17.57
C LYS A 7 49.85 25.46 18.31
N SER A 8 49.64 24.21 17.90
CA SER A 8 49.86 22.94 18.63
C SER A 8 49.91 22.95 20.17
N ILE A 9 49.28 21.94 20.79
CA ILE A 9 49.90 20.86 21.61
C ILE A 9 48.76 20.11 22.35
N SER A 10 48.68 18.78 22.18
CA SER A 10 48.21 17.88 23.25
C SER A 10 49.43 17.52 24.10
N PRO A 11 49.35 17.41 25.45
CA PRO A 11 48.82 16.18 26.04
C PRO A 11 48.18 16.31 27.44
N ALA A 12 47.47 15.25 27.83
CA ALA A 12 47.18 14.79 29.20
C ALA A 12 46.28 15.64 30.12
N ALA A 13 45.06 15.14 30.36
CA ALA A 13 44.37 15.28 31.64
C ALA A 13 43.76 13.91 32.02
N SER A 14 44.06 13.51 33.25
CA SER A 14 43.87 12.20 33.88
C SER A 14 42.41 11.72 33.97
N PRO A 15 42.15 10.41 34.16
CA PRO A 15 40.83 9.92 34.51
C PRO A 15 40.44 10.42 35.91
N VAL A 16 39.32 11.14 36.02
CA VAL A 16 38.71 11.48 37.31
C VAL A 16 38.13 10.20 37.90
N LYS A 17 38.78 9.65 38.93
CA LYS A 17 38.19 8.64 39.83
C LYS A 17 37.31 9.37 40.85
N PHE A 18 36.02 9.09 40.86
CA PHE A 18 35.18 9.38 42.02
C PHE A 18 35.21 8.17 42.96
N THR A 19 35.75 8.36 44.17
CA THR A 19 35.64 7.39 45.26
C THR A 19 34.45 7.80 46.12
N LEU A 20 33.40 6.99 46.14
CA LEU A 20 32.30 7.16 47.09
C LEU A 20 32.73 6.50 48.42
N GLN A 21 33.19 7.29 49.39
CA GLN A 21 33.31 6.81 50.77
C GLN A 21 31.94 6.94 51.45
N VAL A 22 31.30 5.81 51.73
CA VAL A 22 30.17 5.77 52.67
C VAL A 22 30.74 5.39 54.04
N THR A 23 30.87 6.36 54.93
CA THR A 23 31.12 6.10 56.36
C THR A 23 29.80 5.74 57.02
N SER A 24 29.70 4.53 57.59
CA SER A 24 28.53 4.14 58.37
C SER A 24 28.58 4.81 59.76
N LEU A 25 27.63 5.69 60.05
CA LEU A 25 27.30 6.08 61.43
C LEU A 25 26.14 5.22 61.91
N LEU A 26 26.41 4.37 62.90
CA LEU A 26 25.40 3.70 63.71
C LEU A 26 24.76 4.75 64.62
N THR A 27 23.46 4.99 64.50
CA THR A 27 22.67 5.60 65.58
C THR A 27 21.75 4.55 66.20
N SER A 28 21.75 4.54 67.53
CA SER A 28 20.97 3.67 68.39
C SER A 28 19.50 4.10 68.42
N SER A 29 18.72 3.71 67.42
CA SER A 29 17.26 3.54 67.49
C SER A 29 16.75 3.11 66.12
N GLY A 30 16.20 1.89 66.05
CA GLY A 30 15.94 1.18 64.79
C GLY A 30 14.73 1.69 63.98
N THR A 31 14.92 2.76 63.21
CA THR A 31 14.00 3.17 62.14
C THR A 31 14.77 3.86 61.01
N LYS A 32 14.71 3.34 59.77
CA LYS A 32 15.29 3.99 58.59
C LYS A 32 14.20 4.73 57.80
N ALA A 33 14.26 6.05 57.81
CA ALA A 33 13.65 6.92 56.79
C ALA A 33 14.68 7.18 55.69
N LEU A 34 14.26 7.20 54.42
CA LEU A 34 15.09 7.68 53.30
C LEU A 34 14.90 9.20 53.18
N GLN A 35 15.99 9.96 53.41
CA GLN A 35 16.07 11.40 53.16
C GLN A 35 16.67 11.61 51.76
N THR A 36 16.03 12.46 50.96
CA THR A 36 16.47 12.88 49.63
C THR A 36 17.69 13.81 49.72
N VAL A 37 18.78 13.49 49.01
CA VAL A 37 19.90 14.42 48.78
C VAL A 37 19.79 14.95 47.35
N GLY A 38 19.45 16.24 47.19
CA GLY A 38 19.37 16.90 45.89
C GLY A 38 20.71 17.51 45.47
N ILE A 39 21.07 17.35 44.19
CA ILE A 39 22.18 18.07 43.53
C ILE A 39 21.55 18.99 42.48
N HIS A 40 21.86 20.28 42.53
CA HIS A 40 21.35 21.34 41.65
C HIS A 40 22.40 21.68 40.58
N LEU A 41 22.01 21.78 39.30
CA LEU A 41 22.85 22.28 38.20
C LEU A 41 22.04 23.27 37.33
N PRO A 42 22.61 24.42 36.90
CA PRO A 42 21.91 25.40 36.06
C PRO A 42 22.17 25.15 34.56
N GLY A 43 21.13 25.23 33.73
CA GLY A 43 21.25 25.32 32.26
C GLY A 43 20.47 24.26 31.47
N THR A 44 19.60 24.71 30.57
CA THR A 44 18.56 23.97 29.85
C THR A 44 19.09 23.14 28.67
N ILE A 45 18.85 21.82 28.67
CA ILE A 45 18.86 20.93 27.48
C ILE A 45 17.71 19.91 27.63
N GLN A 46 16.93 19.73 26.56
CA GLN A 46 15.74 18.86 26.44
C GLN A 46 16.03 17.37 26.71
N PHE A 47 15.12 16.69 27.41
CA PHE A 47 15.12 15.23 27.60
C PHE A 47 14.00 14.56 26.78
N LEU A 48 14.37 13.63 25.91
CA LEU A 48 13.53 12.51 25.45
C LEU A 48 13.75 11.33 26.42
N PRO A 49 12.72 10.68 26.99
CA PRO A 49 12.92 9.48 27.79
C PRO A 49 12.92 8.21 26.93
N LEU A 50 14.07 7.54 26.93
CA LEU A 50 14.22 6.10 26.73
C LEU A 50 13.64 5.33 27.93
N HIS A 51 12.87 4.27 27.68
CA HIS A 51 12.61 3.20 28.65
C HIS A 51 12.84 1.82 28.02
N THR A 52 13.82 1.10 28.58
CA THR A 52 13.92 -0.38 28.68
C THR A 52 14.64 -0.66 30.03
N PRO A 53 14.64 -1.87 30.63
CA PRO A 53 14.30 -3.19 30.08
C PRO A 53 13.45 -4.12 31.00
N THR A 54 12.85 -5.17 30.43
CA THR A 54 12.70 -6.45 31.17
C THR A 54 13.00 -7.61 30.23
N VAL A 55 13.99 -8.41 30.64
CA VAL A 55 14.52 -9.59 29.97
C VAL A 55 13.60 -10.77 30.26
N CYS A 56 13.01 -11.39 29.23
CA CYS A 56 12.37 -12.70 29.36
C CYS A 56 13.22 -13.75 28.62
N ILE A 57 13.91 -14.60 29.38
CA ILE A 57 14.64 -15.75 28.86
C ILE A 57 13.61 -16.81 28.44
N ARG A 58 13.26 -16.91 27.15
CA ARG A 58 12.52 -18.05 26.61
C ARG A 58 13.51 -19.18 26.32
N SER A 59 13.54 -20.21 27.16
CA SER A 59 14.28 -21.44 26.87
C SER A 59 13.55 -22.26 25.81
N THR A 60 14.28 -22.68 24.78
CA THR A 60 13.90 -23.48 23.60
C THR A 60 13.31 -24.87 23.91
N LEU A 61 13.05 -25.20 25.18
CA LEU A 61 12.62 -26.53 25.62
C LEU A 61 11.10 -26.75 25.53
N CYS A 62 10.28 -25.69 25.48
CA CYS A 62 8.81 -25.83 25.44
C CYS A 62 8.22 -26.06 24.03
N GLN A 63 8.95 -25.76 22.95
CA GLN A 63 8.44 -25.94 21.57
C GLN A 63 8.70 -27.34 20.98
N GLN A 64 9.55 -28.16 21.60
CA GLN A 64 9.84 -29.52 21.10
C GLN A 64 8.86 -30.60 21.61
N LEU A 65 7.87 -30.25 22.44
CA LEU A 65 6.94 -31.22 23.04
C LEU A 65 5.53 -31.23 22.43
N LEU A 66 5.19 -30.33 21.51
CA LEU A 66 3.81 -30.24 20.97
C LEU A 66 3.42 -31.26 19.88
N PRO A 67 4.34 -31.91 19.13
CA PRO A 67 3.95 -33.00 18.23
C PRO A 67 3.83 -34.39 18.90
N ALA A 68 4.29 -34.57 20.14
CA ALA A 68 4.46 -35.91 20.74
C ALA A 68 3.27 -36.42 21.59
N MET A 69 2.13 -35.72 21.63
CA MET A 69 0.98 -36.10 22.48
C MET A 69 -0.22 -36.73 21.73
N ARG A 70 -0.05 -37.20 20.49
CA ARG A 70 -1.13 -37.91 19.75
C ARG A 70 -0.80 -39.33 19.25
N GLY A 71 0.30 -39.95 19.67
CA GLY A 71 0.58 -41.34 19.33
C GLY A 71 1.42 -42.03 20.39
N GLN A 72 1.07 -43.27 20.76
CA GLN A 72 1.86 -44.08 21.67
C GLN A 72 3.27 -44.32 21.09
N GLY A 73 4.31 -43.81 21.76
CA GLY A 73 5.71 -44.07 21.41
C GLY A 73 6.68 -43.48 22.44
N GLU A 74 7.61 -44.29 22.92
CA GLU A 74 8.65 -43.91 23.89
C GLU A 74 9.72 -43.02 23.21
N VAL A 75 9.98 -41.81 23.71
CA VAL A 75 11.09 -40.95 23.25
C VAL A 75 12.18 -40.91 24.33
N ARG A 76 13.38 -41.38 24.00
CA ARG A 76 14.60 -41.24 24.83
C ARG A 76 15.38 -39.99 24.41
N LEU A 77 15.67 -39.10 25.36
CA LEU A 77 16.55 -37.94 25.15
C LEU A 77 18.03 -38.30 25.44
N PRO A 78 19.01 -37.74 24.70
CA PRO A 78 20.43 -37.95 24.96
C PRO A 78 20.88 -37.27 26.26
N GLN A 79 21.70 -37.97 27.05
CA GLN A 79 22.36 -37.40 28.22
C GLN A 79 23.36 -36.31 27.80
N ASN A 80 23.13 -35.08 28.28
CA ASN A 80 24.12 -34.07 28.70
C ASN A 80 23.78 -32.65 28.21
N LYS A 81 23.15 -31.85 29.09
CA LYS A 81 23.52 -30.48 29.49
C LYS A 81 22.29 -29.72 30.02
N LEU A 82 22.11 -29.76 31.34
CA LEU A 82 21.41 -28.70 32.07
C LEU A 82 22.34 -28.26 33.20
N ASN A 83 23.03 -27.14 33.02
CA ASN A 83 23.79 -26.50 34.09
C ASN A 83 22.86 -25.48 34.77
N ILE A 84 22.36 -25.80 35.95
CA ILE A 84 21.75 -24.83 36.86
C ILE A 84 22.80 -24.53 37.94
N ILE A 85 23.26 -23.28 38.01
CA ILE A 85 24.08 -22.80 39.12
C ILE A 85 23.12 -22.37 40.23
N LEU A 86 23.01 -23.17 41.29
CA LEU A 86 22.41 -22.75 42.56
C LEU A 86 23.54 -22.38 43.53
N LYS A 87 23.61 -21.11 43.93
CA LYS A 87 24.49 -20.69 45.03
C LYS A 87 23.85 -21.08 46.35
N GLY A 88 24.49 -22.02 47.05
CA GLY A 88 24.31 -22.30 48.47
C GLY A 88 23.18 -23.27 48.79
N ILE A 89 23.50 -24.58 48.86
CA ILE A 89 23.03 -25.56 49.86
C ILE A 89 23.88 -26.84 49.67
N ASN A 90 24.47 -27.31 50.76
CA ASN A 90 25.18 -28.59 50.86
C ASN A 90 24.17 -29.75 50.98
N MET A 91 24.22 -30.76 50.11
CA MET A 91 24.43 -32.17 50.47
C MET A 91 24.03 -33.18 49.37
N LYS A 92 24.98 -34.08 49.11
CA LYS A 92 24.89 -35.56 48.92
C LYS A 92 23.94 -36.15 47.87
N THR A 93 24.59 -36.72 46.86
CA THR A 93 24.24 -37.85 45.99
C THR A 93 23.08 -38.75 46.44
N ILE A 94 22.03 -38.89 45.63
CA ILE A 94 21.07 -40.02 45.68
C ILE A 94 20.71 -40.48 44.26
N ARG A 95 20.74 -41.81 44.06
CA ARG A 95 20.51 -42.56 42.82
C ARG A 95 19.04 -42.64 42.43
N LEU A 96 18.77 -42.69 41.13
CA LEU A 96 17.48 -43.00 40.51
C LEU A 96 16.99 -44.41 40.86
N ALA A 97 15.71 -44.54 41.21
CA ALA A 97 14.96 -45.79 41.14
C ALA A 97 13.61 -45.56 40.43
N LYS A 98 13.22 -46.59 39.67
CA LYS A 98 12.21 -46.67 38.62
C LYS A 98 10.74 -46.72 39.14
N TYR A 99 9.86 -46.03 38.41
CA TYR A 99 8.43 -46.26 38.15
C TYR A 99 7.33 -46.12 39.24
N ASN A 100 6.36 -45.27 38.87
CA ASN A 100 4.89 -45.32 38.99
C ASN A 100 4.13 -44.90 40.27
N VAL A 101 3.42 -43.77 40.10
CA VAL A 101 2.10 -43.32 40.62
C VAL A 101 1.89 -43.31 42.15
N ALA A 102 1.78 -42.09 42.73
CA ALA A 102 1.02 -41.86 43.96
C ALA A 102 0.51 -40.42 44.06
N THR A 103 -0.80 -40.29 44.28
CA THR A 103 -1.54 -39.13 44.79
C THR A 103 -0.87 -38.54 46.03
N ILE A 104 -0.74 -37.21 46.13
CA ILE A 104 -0.37 -36.52 47.37
C ILE A 104 -1.55 -35.68 47.86
N ARG A 105 -2.12 -36.07 49.01
CA ARG A 105 -3.01 -35.23 49.84
C ARG A 105 -2.14 -34.43 50.82
N TYR A 106 -2.45 -33.15 51.02
CA TYR A 106 -1.87 -32.34 52.10
C TYR A 106 -2.87 -32.18 53.26
N THR A 107 -2.39 -32.43 54.48
CA THR A 107 -3.05 -32.05 55.74
C THR A 107 -2.36 -30.80 56.28
N ALA A 108 -3.14 -29.78 56.65
CA ALA A 108 -2.66 -28.49 57.13
C ALA A 108 -2.06 -28.57 58.54
N GLY A 109 -0.97 -27.84 58.78
CA GLY A 109 -0.36 -27.63 60.09
C GLY A 109 0.57 -26.41 60.06
N LEU A 110 0.28 -25.43 60.91
CA LEU A 110 0.84 -24.08 60.99
C LEU A 110 2.38 -24.03 61.13
N ILE A 111 3.04 -23.25 60.27
CA ILE A 111 4.09 -22.25 60.59
C ILE A 111 3.90 -21.12 59.55
N THR A 112 3.61 -19.91 60.01
CA THR A 112 3.31 -18.73 59.19
C THR A 112 4.55 -18.18 58.49
N GLY A 113 4.60 -18.41 57.18
CA GLY A 113 5.61 -17.92 56.24
C GLY A 113 5.29 -18.46 54.84
N THR A 114 4.14 -18.09 54.30
CA THR A 114 3.63 -18.62 53.03
C THR A 114 4.31 -17.95 51.84
N ALA A 115 5.36 -18.58 51.30
CA ALA A 115 5.66 -18.43 49.88
C ALA A 115 4.71 -19.36 49.12
N LEU A 116 3.61 -18.79 48.61
CA LEU A 116 2.79 -19.46 47.61
C LEU A 116 3.63 -19.65 46.35
N ILE A 117 4.17 -20.86 46.15
CA ILE A 117 4.58 -21.29 44.81
C ILE A 117 3.28 -21.67 44.10
N THR A 118 2.58 -20.63 43.62
CA THR A 118 1.54 -20.79 42.61
C THR A 118 2.27 -21.24 41.35
N CYS A 119 2.00 -22.46 40.89
CA CYS A 119 2.33 -22.83 39.52
C CYS A 119 1.40 -22.01 38.62
N VAL A 120 1.80 -20.79 38.30
CA VAL A 120 1.15 -19.99 37.27
C VAL A 120 1.47 -20.69 35.96
N LEU A 121 0.53 -21.50 35.47
CA LEU A 121 0.40 -21.73 34.04
C LEU A 121 0.47 -20.33 33.43
N CYS A 122 1.54 -20.00 32.71
CA CYS A 122 1.64 -18.72 32.03
C CYS A 122 0.45 -18.60 31.08
N SER A 123 -0.63 -17.97 31.53
CA SER A 123 -1.66 -17.43 30.68
C SER A 123 -0.96 -16.38 29.85
N TRP A 124 -1.05 -16.53 28.53
CA TRP A 124 -0.55 -15.56 27.57
C TRP A 124 -1.40 -14.30 27.74
N ALA A 125 -1.05 -13.42 28.68
CA ALA A 125 -1.68 -12.12 28.80
C ALA A 125 -1.31 -11.30 27.56
N VAL A 126 -2.30 -10.70 26.92
CA VAL A 126 -2.07 -9.79 25.80
C VAL A 126 -1.65 -8.42 26.34
N PRO A 127 -0.72 -7.71 25.65
CA PRO A 127 -0.42 -6.33 25.99
C PRO A 127 -1.61 -5.43 25.65
N LEU A 128 -1.79 -4.36 26.43
CA LEU A 128 -2.72 -3.27 26.09
C LEU A 128 -1.97 -2.23 25.21
N PRO A 129 -2.62 -1.64 24.19
CA PRO A 129 -4.01 -1.88 23.77
C PRO A 129 -4.18 -3.21 23.02
N TYR A 130 -5.36 -3.81 23.13
CA TYR A 130 -5.75 -5.04 22.45
C TYR A 130 -6.90 -4.79 21.49
N TYR A 131 -6.86 -5.45 20.32
CA TYR A 131 -7.89 -5.42 19.29
C TYR A 131 -8.15 -6.82 18.73
N ASP A 132 -9.42 -7.16 18.52
CA ASP A 132 -9.85 -8.41 17.88
C ASP A 132 -11.09 -8.17 17.01
N GLY A 133 -10.93 -8.35 15.70
CA GLY A 133 -12.00 -8.29 14.71
C GLY A 133 -12.63 -9.64 14.38
N PHE A 134 -12.32 -10.69 15.15
CA PHE A 134 -12.92 -12.03 15.01
C PHE A 134 -12.79 -12.71 13.64
N GLU A 135 -11.76 -12.36 12.86
CA GLU A 135 -11.42 -12.92 11.55
C GLU A 135 -10.85 -14.36 11.61
N TYR A 136 -11.50 -15.23 12.38
CA TYR A 136 -11.14 -16.63 12.54
C TYR A 136 -11.94 -17.53 11.58
N ALA A 137 -11.62 -18.83 11.52
CA ALA A 137 -12.49 -19.78 10.84
C ALA A 137 -13.90 -19.76 11.47
N GLU A 138 -14.94 -20.11 10.70
CA GLU A 138 -16.26 -20.25 11.32
C GLU A 138 -16.26 -21.43 12.28
N GLY A 139 -16.95 -21.27 13.41
CA GLY A 139 -16.96 -22.27 14.46
C GLY A 139 -16.90 -21.62 15.83
N ARG A 140 -16.52 -22.39 16.83
CA ARG A 140 -16.58 -21.94 18.22
C ARG A 140 -15.38 -21.08 18.55
N LEU A 141 -15.60 -19.93 19.20
CA LEU A 141 -14.56 -18.93 19.44
C LEU A 141 -13.28 -19.53 20.06
N ASN A 142 -13.40 -20.48 21.00
CA ASN A 142 -12.23 -21.10 21.64
C ASN A 142 -11.59 -22.25 20.85
N ASP A 143 -12.18 -22.68 19.72
CA ASP A 143 -11.74 -23.86 18.94
C ASP A 143 -11.30 -23.52 17.52
N VAL A 144 -11.66 -22.34 17.01
CA VAL A 144 -11.33 -21.88 15.65
C VAL A 144 -9.93 -21.30 15.51
N GLY A 145 -9.08 -21.54 16.51
CA GLY A 145 -7.72 -21.03 16.55
C GLY A 145 -7.60 -19.59 17.06
N ALA A 146 -8.58 -19.05 17.80
CA ALA A 146 -8.46 -17.74 18.46
C ALA A 146 -7.49 -17.85 19.66
N PRO A 147 -6.21 -17.48 19.51
CA PRO A 147 -5.16 -17.91 20.44
C PRO A 147 -5.18 -17.17 21.78
N ASN A 148 -5.83 -15.99 21.81
CA ASN A 148 -5.91 -15.12 22.99
C ASN A 148 -7.15 -15.39 23.85
N TRP A 149 -8.13 -16.12 23.32
CA TRP A 149 -9.37 -16.44 24.02
C TRP A 149 -9.30 -17.80 24.70
N GLN A 150 -9.71 -17.83 25.96
CA GLN A 150 -9.75 -19.04 26.76
C GLN A 150 -11.18 -19.40 27.13
N ALA A 151 -11.47 -20.70 27.18
CA ALA A 151 -12.75 -21.18 27.68
C ALA A 151 -12.85 -20.92 29.20
N GLY A 152 -13.77 -20.04 29.61
CA GLY A 152 -14.05 -19.75 31.02
C GLY A 152 -14.88 -20.83 31.72
N SER A 153 -15.47 -21.77 30.97
CA SER A 153 -16.22 -22.94 31.45
C SER A 153 -16.29 -24.02 30.36
N THR A 154 -16.47 -25.30 30.71
CA THR A 154 -16.47 -26.44 29.76
C THR A 154 -17.79 -26.56 28.99
N GLY A 155 -17.84 -26.13 27.72
CA GLY A 155 -18.96 -26.35 26.78
C GLY A 155 -19.21 -25.20 25.80
N TRP A 156 -19.98 -25.45 24.74
CA TRP A 156 -19.93 -24.70 23.47
C TRP A 156 -21.09 -23.72 23.28
N GLU A 157 -20.89 -22.41 23.00
CA GLU A 157 -21.97 -21.56 22.42
C GLU A 157 -21.62 -20.14 21.90
N LEU A 158 -20.37 -19.66 22.01
CA LEU A 158 -19.94 -18.45 21.28
C LEU A 158 -19.39 -18.87 19.92
N MET A 159 -20.09 -18.50 18.84
CA MET A 159 -19.77 -18.94 17.48
C MET A 159 -19.26 -17.77 16.65
N VAL A 160 -18.04 -17.87 16.13
CA VAL A 160 -17.55 -17.07 15.02
C VAL A 160 -18.31 -17.51 13.76
N THR A 161 -18.99 -16.57 13.11
CA THR A 161 -19.80 -16.83 11.91
C THR A 161 -19.74 -15.63 10.98
N ASN A 162 -19.97 -15.85 9.69
CA ASN A 162 -20.09 -14.80 8.71
C ASN A 162 -21.25 -13.85 9.07
N VAL A 163 -20.94 -12.57 9.12
CA VAL A 163 -21.86 -11.50 9.51
C VAL A 163 -22.01 -10.47 8.40
N ALA A 164 -22.11 -10.93 7.14
CA ALA A 164 -22.32 -10.15 5.90
C ALA A 164 -23.42 -9.05 5.94
N ALA A 165 -24.11 -8.85 7.06
CA ALA A 165 -25.15 -7.85 7.31
C ALA A 165 -24.83 -6.86 8.46
N LEU A 166 -23.59 -6.76 8.97
CA LEU A 166 -23.18 -5.66 9.85
C LEU A 166 -22.78 -4.45 9.00
N GLU A 167 -23.73 -3.55 8.75
CA GLU A 167 -23.42 -2.23 8.22
C GLU A 167 -22.66 -1.46 9.30
N ALA A 168 -21.40 -1.13 9.04
CA ALA A 168 -20.55 -0.46 10.01
C ALA A 168 -21.10 0.96 10.32
N PRO A 169 -21.09 1.40 11.59
CA PRO A 169 -21.47 2.76 11.95
C PRO A 169 -20.56 3.80 11.28
N GLU A 170 -21.03 5.04 11.19
CA GLU A 170 -20.21 6.16 10.69
C GLU A 170 -18.86 6.23 11.44
N GLY A 171 -17.75 6.30 10.70
CA GLY A 171 -16.40 6.31 11.29
C GLY A 171 -15.75 4.92 11.50
N PHE A 172 -16.40 3.84 11.08
CA PHE A 172 -15.80 2.50 10.99
C PHE A 172 -15.58 2.09 9.52
N PRO A 173 -14.49 1.37 9.19
CA PRO A 173 -14.41 0.69 7.91
C PRO A 173 -15.58 -0.28 7.77
N GLN A 174 -16.15 -0.41 6.56
CA GLN A 174 -17.24 -1.35 6.31
C GLN A 174 -16.80 -2.74 6.78
N ALA A 175 -17.55 -3.36 7.70
CA ALA A 175 -17.21 -4.66 8.24
C ALA A 175 -17.31 -5.70 7.12
N VAL A 176 -16.16 -6.09 6.57
CA VAL A 176 -16.04 -7.20 5.62
C VAL A 176 -15.43 -8.34 6.41
N GLY A 177 -16.28 -9.16 7.06
CA GLY A 177 -15.74 -10.04 8.10
C GLY A 177 -16.72 -11.00 8.78
N LYS A 178 -16.19 -11.70 9.78
CA LYS A 178 -16.92 -12.63 10.67
C LYS A 178 -17.01 -12.04 12.07
N GLY A 179 -18.13 -12.27 12.75
CA GLY A 179 -18.38 -11.77 14.11
C GLY A 179 -18.79 -12.88 15.05
N VAL A 180 -18.87 -12.57 16.36
CA VAL A 180 -19.31 -13.53 17.37
C VAL A 180 -20.83 -13.47 17.53
N ARG A 181 -21.51 -14.54 17.12
CA ARG A 181 -22.92 -14.76 17.40
C ARG A 181 -23.12 -15.29 18.81
N ARG A 182 -24.02 -14.63 19.55
CA ARG A 182 -24.58 -15.13 20.82
C ARG A 182 -25.94 -15.75 20.54
N ALA A 183 -26.09 -17.04 20.81
CA ALA A 183 -27.35 -17.78 20.64
C ALA A 183 -27.77 -18.47 21.97
N PRO A 184 -29.10 -18.68 22.17
CA PRO A 184 -29.62 -19.40 23.33
C PRO A 184 -28.99 -20.78 23.46
N SER A 185 -28.70 -21.08 24.70
CA SER A 185 -27.86 -22.18 25.12
C SER A 185 -28.44 -22.75 26.38
N GLY A 186 -28.54 -24.06 26.58
CA GLY A 186 -29.09 -24.59 27.83
C GLY A 186 -28.21 -24.37 29.08
N THR A 187 -27.06 -23.69 29.00
CA THR A 187 -26.10 -23.53 30.12
C THR A 187 -25.33 -22.20 30.04
N ALA A 188 -24.89 -21.61 31.16
CA ALA A 188 -24.15 -20.35 31.15
C ALA A 188 -22.75 -20.57 30.58
N ARG A 189 -22.35 -19.82 29.54
CA ARG A 189 -21.06 -20.00 28.84
C ARG A 189 -20.29 -18.69 28.74
N ARG A 190 -18.94 -18.78 28.72
CA ARG A 190 -18.05 -17.61 28.74
C ARG A 190 -16.76 -17.87 27.98
N SER A 191 -16.26 -16.82 27.34
CA SER A 191 -14.88 -16.75 26.83
C SER A 191 -14.15 -15.61 27.54
N VAL A 192 -12.90 -15.87 27.89
CA VAL A 192 -12.06 -15.01 28.72
C VAL A 192 -10.87 -14.53 27.89
N LEU A 193 -10.68 -13.22 27.86
CA LEU A 193 -9.48 -12.56 27.36
C LEU A 193 -8.68 -12.05 28.57
N ALA A 194 -7.43 -12.52 28.70
CA ALA A 194 -6.52 -12.08 29.76
C ALA A 194 -5.56 -11.02 29.22
N PHE A 195 -5.37 -9.92 29.94
CA PHE A 195 -4.42 -8.84 29.61
C PHE A 195 -3.57 -8.45 30.82
N ASP A 196 -2.51 -7.67 30.59
CA ASP A 196 -1.61 -7.21 31.65
C ASP A 196 -2.40 -6.44 32.76
N PRO A 197 -2.42 -6.92 34.02
CA PRO A 197 -3.29 -6.36 35.04
C PRO A 197 -2.97 -4.91 35.41
N ILE A 198 -3.94 -4.01 35.22
CA ILE A 198 -3.86 -2.62 35.65
C ILE A 198 -4.13 -2.56 37.16
N GLN A 199 -3.14 -2.10 37.92
CA GLN A 199 -3.19 -2.05 39.38
C GLN A 199 -4.03 -0.87 39.86
N ALA A 200 -4.62 -0.99 41.05
CA ALA A 200 -5.33 0.09 41.72
C ALA A 200 -4.33 1.20 42.10
N ALA A 201 -4.34 2.27 41.32
CA ALA A 201 -3.67 3.53 41.63
C ALA A 201 -4.56 4.68 41.16
N ASP A 202 -4.64 5.75 41.94
CA ASP A 202 -5.50 6.90 41.64
C ASP A 202 -5.22 7.45 40.23
N GLY A 203 -6.28 7.51 39.41
CA GLY A 203 -6.20 7.97 38.04
C GLY A 203 -5.93 6.89 37.00
N ASN A 204 -5.67 5.64 37.39
CA ASN A 204 -5.62 4.53 36.43
C ASN A 204 -7.02 4.25 35.87
N GLU A 205 -7.07 3.92 34.58
CA GLU A 205 -8.31 3.64 33.87
C GLU A 205 -8.17 2.38 33.01
N VAL A 206 -9.27 1.64 32.88
CA VAL A 206 -9.39 0.53 31.93
C VAL A 206 -10.64 0.75 31.10
N TYR A 207 -10.48 0.73 29.80
CA TYR A 207 -11.55 0.89 28.83
C TYR A 207 -11.78 -0.43 28.08
N ALA A 208 -13.01 -0.65 27.65
CA ALA A 208 -13.34 -1.67 26.66
C ALA A 208 -14.46 -1.19 25.72
N SER A 209 -14.42 -1.66 24.47
CA SER A 209 -15.44 -1.36 23.46
C SER A 209 -15.75 -2.55 22.56
N PHE A 210 -16.92 -2.57 21.96
CA PHE A 210 -17.27 -3.50 20.87
C PHE A 210 -18.46 -2.97 20.06
N LEU A 211 -18.59 -3.43 18.82
CA LEU A 211 -19.80 -3.26 18.03
C LEU A 211 -20.85 -4.29 18.44
N ILE A 212 -22.12 -3.87 18.47
CA ILE A 212 -23.25 -4.75 18.75
C ILE A 212 -24.39 -4.55 17.76
N LYS A 213 -24.95 -5.64 17.26
CA LYS A 213 -26.25 -5.67 16.57
C LYS A 213 -27.21 -6.58 17.32
N ILE A 214 -28.36 -6.04 17.70
CA ILE A 214 -29.39 -6.78 18.42
C ILE A 214 -30.40 -7.33 17.42
N LEU A 215 -30.41 -8.64 17.22
CA LEU A 215 -31.41 -9.30 16.37
C LEU A 215 -32.68 -9.64 17.16
N VAL A 216 -32.49 -10.17 18.37
CA VAL A 216 -33.58 -10.54 19.27
C VAL A 216 -33.23 -10.05 20.68
N PRO A 217 -34.07 -9.22 21.33
CA PRO A 217 -33.90 -8.83 22.73
C PRO A 217 -33.91 -10.04 23.67
N PRO A 218 -33.15 -10.03 24.79
CA PRO A 218 -33.24 -11.09 25.78
C PRO A 218 -34.55 -11.01 26.58
N PRO A 219 -35.10 -12.14 27.08
CA PRO A 219 -36.35 -12.14 27.86
C PRO A 219 -36.22 -11.55 29.27
N SER A 220 -35.00 -11.36 29.75
CA SER A 220 -34.68 -10.72 31.03
C SER A 220 -33.39 -9.90 30.87
N THR A 221 -33.12 -8.95 31.76
CA THR A 221 -31.85 -8.21 31.76
C THR A 221 -30.66 -9.18 31.92
N GLN A 222 -29.64 -9.05 31.08
CA GLN A 222 -28.50 -9.96 31.03
C GLN A 222 -27.20 -9.21 30.81
N VAL A 223 -26.12 -9.69 31.44
CA VAL A 223 -24.77 -9.19 31.16
C VAL A 223 -24.29 -9.72 29.80
N ILE A 224 -23.66 -8.86 29.00
CA ILE A 224 -23.19 -9.20 27.64
C ILE A 224 -21.66 -9.22 27.54
N GLY A 225 -20.99 -8.36 28.29
CA GLY A 225 -19.53 -8.31 28.44
C GLY A 225 -19.15 -7.59 29.73
N TYR A 226 -17.98 -7.90 30.29
CA TYR A 226 -17.53 -7.26 31.54
C TYR A 226 -16.02 -7.29 31.77
N LEU A 227 -15.52 -6.30 32.52
CA LEU A 227 -14.17 -6.25 33.08
C LEU A 227 -14.13 -6.82 34.50
N THR A 228 -13.07 -7.55 34.83
CA THR A 228 -12.89 -8.19 36.15
C THR A 228 -11.41 -8.43 36.49
N SER A 229 -11.14 -8.69 37.77
CA SER A 229 -9.83 -9.05 38.32
C SER A 229 -9.58 -10.55 38.33
N THR A 230 -10.56 -11.38 37.95
CA THR A 230 -10.41 -12.84 37.95
C THR A 230 -10.79 -13.44 36.61
N SER A 231 -10.12 -14.53 36.23
CA SER A 231 -10.53 -15.36 35.09
C SER A 231 -11.79 -16.19 35.37
N SER A 232 -12.32 -16.11 36.60
CA SER A 232 -13.44 -16.93 37.06
C SER A 232 -14.77 -16.21 36.91
N SER A 233 -15.82 -16.98 37.19
CA SER A 233 -17.20 -16.60 37.00
C SER A 233 -17.66 -15.60 38.08
N GLU A 234 -17.92 -14.34 37.72
CA GLU A 234 -18.51 -13.37 38.65
C GLU A 234 -20.02 -13.17 38.41
N SER A 235 -20.82 -13.27 39.47
CA SER A 235 -22.25 -12.90 39.47
C SER A 235 -22.46 -11.38 39.61
N SER A 236 -21.40 -10.64 39.91
CA SER A 236 -21.40 -9.19 40.13
C SER A 236 -20.05 -8.62 39.69
N PRO A 237 -19.86 -8.43 38.37
CA PRO A 237 -18.57 -8.06 37.79
C PRO A 237 -18.16 -6.63 38.16
N GLN A 238 -16.86 -6.35 38.10
CA GLN A 238 -16.31 -5.04 38.49
C GLN A 238 -16.78 -3.91 37.59
N ALA A 239 -16.85 -4.11 36.27
CA ALA A 239 -17.63 -3.29 35.36
C ALA A 239 -18.38 -4.17 34.36
N GLY A 240 -19.70 -4.30 34.54
CA GLY A 240 -20.56 -5.08 33.66
C GLY A 240 -21.39 -4.22 32.73
N VAL A 241 -21.52 -4.65 31.47
CA VAL A 241 -22.46 -4.11 30.48
C VAL A 241 -23.67 -5.04 30.39
N PHE A 242 -24.87 -4.47 30.52
CA PHE A 242 -26.15 -5.19 30.56
C PHE A 242 -27.03 -4.81 29.36
N LEU A 243 -27.74 -5.78 28.81
CA LEU A 243 -28.80 -5.60 27.83
C LEU A 243 -30.15 -5.96 28.47
N THR A 244 -31.11 -5.05 28.41
CA THR A 244 -32.47 -5.20 28.97
C THR A 244 -33.46 -5.77 27.96
N PRO A 245 -34.65 -6.26 28.38
CA PRO A 245 -35.67 -6.80 27.47
C PRO A 245 -36.26 -5.79 26.48
N ASP A 246 -36.11 -4.51 26.75
CA ASP A 246 -36.56 -3.40 25.91
C ASP A 246 -35.43 -2.79 25.06
N ASN A 247 -34.36 -3.56 24.78
CA ASN A 247 -33.23 -3.14 23.93
C ASN A 247 -32.44 -1.92 24.46
N ARG A 248 -32.26 -1.81 25.77
CA ARG A 248 -31.43 -0.76 26.37
C ARG A 248 -30.13 -1.32 26.90
N ILE A 249 -29.06 -0.54 26.74
CA ILE A 249 -27.74 -0.84 27.31
C ILE A 249 -27.61 -0.15 28.66
N GLY A 250 -27.07 -0.86 29.64
CA GLY A 250 -26.76 -0.32 30.95
C GLY A 250 -25.39 -0.78 31.46
N ILE A 251 -24.91 -0.13 32.51
CA ILE A 251 -23.67 -0.48 33.21
C ILE A 251 -23.90 -0.69 34.69
N GLY A 252 -23.10 -1.56 35.31
CA GLY A 252 -23.11 -1.82 36.75
C GLY A 252 -21.71 -2.04 37.30
N LYS A 253 -21.45 -1.52 38.51
CA LYS A 253 -20.21 -1.74 39.26
C LYS A 253 -20.47 -2.71 40.39
N ARG A 254 -19.80 -3.88 40.37
CA ARG A 254 -20.02 -5.00 41.31
C ARG A 254 -21.50 -5.25 41.61
N ALA A 255 -22.30 -5.32 40.55
CA ALA A 255 -23.75 -5.48 40.65
C ALA A 255 -24.24 -6.59 39.72
N SER A 256 -25.34 -7.25 40.10
CA SER A 256 -26.04 -8.24 39.26
C SER A 256 -27.08 -7.60 38.32
N SER A 257 -27.24 -6.28 38.37
CA SER A 257 -28.15 -5.47 37.56
C SER A 257 -27.49 -4.12 37.23
N PRO A 258 -27.89 -3.44 36.14
CA PRO A 258 -27.33 -2.14 35.81
C PRO A 258 -27.68 -1.10 36.88
N GLY A 259 -26.68 -0.35 37.34
CA GLY A 259 -26.86 0.84 38.19
C GLY A 259 -27.21 2.09 37.38
N TYR A 260 -26.83 2.11 36.10
CA TYR A 260 -27.28 3.06 35.10
C TYR A 260 -27.79 2.32 33.86
N THR A 261 -28.94 2.72 33.32
CA THR A 261 -29.50 2.19 32.06
C THR A 261 -29.82 3.36 31.14
N LEU A 262 -29.50 3.23 29.86
CA LEU A 262 -29.81 4.23 28.84
C LEU A 262 -31.32 4.56 28.86
N GLY A 263 -31.66 5.83 28.70
CA GLY A 263 -33.06 6.29 28.69
C GLY A 263 -33.84 5.87 27.44
N THR A 264 -33.14 5.58 26.35
CA THR A 264 -33.70 5.24 25.03
C THR A 264 -33.35 3.82 24.61
N ASN A 265 -34.22 3.22 23.80
CA ASN A 265 -33.98 1.92 23.18
C ASN A 265 -33.02 2.08 22.01
N LEU A 266 -32.14 1.10 21.82
CA LEU A 266 -31.36 0.97 20.59
C LEU A 266 -32.25 0.49 19.45
N ASP A 267 -31.99 0.99 18.25
CA ASP A 267 -32.69 0.57 17.04
C ASP A 267 -32.11 -0.77 16.50
N SER A 268 -32.53 -1.18 15.30
CA SER A 268 -32.08 -2.44 14.69
C SER A 268 -30.69 -2.37 14.04
N GLY A 269 -30.04 -1.21 14.11
CA GLY A 269 -28.73 -0.92 13.55
C GLY A 269 -27.58 -1.54 14.33
N VAL A 270 -26.36 -1.20 13.90
CA VAL A 270 -25.12 -1.55 14.60
C VAL A 270 -24.74 -0.36 15.47
N HIS A 271 -24.43 -0.62 16.74
CA HIS A 271 -24.06 0.42 17.70
C HIS A 271 -22.67 0.15 18.29
N LEU A 272 -21.88 1.19 18.48
CA LEU A 272 -20.62 1.15 19.23
C LEU A 272 -20.93 1.35 20.72
N VAL A 273 -20.55 0.38 21.55
CA VAL A 273 -20.62 0.50 23.01
C VAL A 273 -19.21 0.65 23.58
N VAL A 274 -18.98 1.70 24.37
CA VAL A 274 -17.73 1.92 25.10
C VAL A 274 -18.04 2.05 26.58
N PHE A 275 -17.27 1.39 27.43
CA PHE A 275 -17.38 1.55 28.87
C PHE A 275 -16.01 1.58 29.54
N ARG A 276 -15.94 2.25 30.69
CA ARG A 276 -14.70 2.50 31.43
C ARG A 276 -14.85 2.11 32.88
N TYR A 277 -13.79 1.55 33.46
CA TYR A 277 -13.55 1.46 34.90
C TYR A 277 -12.44 2.46 35.29
N ARG A 278 -12.70 3.34 36.26
CA ARG A 278 -11.71 4.33 36.75
C ARG A 278 -11.40 4.11 38.22
N PHE A 279 -10.11 3.90 38.51
CA PHE A 279 -9.58 3.91 39.86
C PHE A 279 -9.47 5.35 40.36
N GLN A 280 -10.13 5.69 41.47
CA GLN A 280 -10.11 7.06 41.98
C GLN A 280 -10.22 7.13 43.51
N PRO A 281 -9.76 8.24 44.14
CA PRO A 281 -9.87 8.41 45.57
C PRO A 281 -11.33 8.32 46.03
N GLY A 282 -11.62 7.39 46.94
CA GLY A 282 -12.95 7.17 47.48
C GLY A 282 -13.62 5.92 46.89
N ASN A 283 -14.51 6.11 45.92
CA ASN A 283 -15.32 5.03 45.32
C ASN A 283 -15.07 5.01 43.82
N ASP A 284 -14.55 3.89 43.30
CA ASP A 284 -14.30 3.76 41.87
C ASP A 284 -15.57 3.93 41.04
N GLU A 285 -15.41 4.35 39.80
CA GLU A 285 -16.51 4.67 38.88
C GLU A 285 -16.52 3.77 37.65
N VAL A 286 -17.72 3.42 37.19
CA VAL A 286 -17.95 2.86 35.85
C VAL A 286 -18.76 3.84 35.01
N SER A 287 -18.33 4.08 33.78
CA SER A 287 -18.93 5.08 32.87
C SER A 287 -19.32 4.43 31.53
N LEU A 288 -20.39 4.91 30.88
CA LEU A 288 -20.93 4.37 29.62
C LEU A 288 -21.03 5.43 28.53
N TRP A 289 -20.64 5.04 27.31
CA TRP A 289 -20.92 5.73 26.06
C TRP A 289 -21.52 4.75 25.06
N VAL A 290 -22.48 5.23 24.28
CA VAL A 290 -23.07 4.50 23.13
C VAL A 290 -23.09 5.46 21.96
N ASP A 291 -22.59 5.01 20.82
CA ASP A 291 -22.38 5.82 19.61
C ASP A 291 -21.80 7.21 19.91
N PRO A 292 -20.64 7.27 20.61
CA PRO A 292 -20.01 8.56 20.87
C PRO A 292 -19.70 9.26 19.55
N PRO A 293 -19.76 10.61 19.49
CA PRO A 293 -19.52 11.35 18.27
C PRO A 293 -18.17 10.95 17.64
N VAL A 294 -18.15 10.73 16.33
CA VAL A 294 -16.93 10.37 15.59
C VAL A 294 -15.79 11.37 15.78
N SER A 295 -16.11 12.63 16.10
CA SER A 295 -15.14 13.69 16.46
C SER A 295 -14.32 13.39 17.72
N THR A 296 -14.77 12.44 18.54
CA THR A 296 -14.10 12.01 19.76
C THR A 296 -13.16 10.84 19.51
N PHE A 297 -13.19 10.23 18.31
CA PHE A 297 -12.29 9.14 17.97
C PHE A 297 -10.85 9.66 17.90
N GLY A 298 -9.91 8.97 18.55
CA GLY A 298 -8.52 9.41 18.62
C GLY A 298 -8.21 10.45 19.71
N ALA A 299 -9.21 10.98 20.42
CA ALA A 299 -9.01 11.97 21.48
C ALA A 299 -8.31 11.35 22.71
N SER A 300 -7.46 12.15 23.38
CA SER A 300 -6.79 11.74 24.61
C SER A 300 -7.72 11.71 25.83
N VAL A 301 -8.86 12.38 25.76
CA VAL A 301 -9.88 12.48 26.82
C VAL A 301 -11.23 12.06 26.23
N PRO A 302 -12.00 11.20 26.89
CA PRO A 302 -13.34 10.83 26.45
C PRO A 302 -14.30 12.04 26.50
N PRO A 303 -15.36 12.06 25.67
CA PRO A 303 -16.47 13.00 25.88
C PRO A 303 -17.18 12.72 27.20
N GLU A 304 -18.10 13.60 27.61
CA GLU A 304 -18.94 13.34 28.78
C GLU A 304 -19.70 12.01 28.64
N PRO A 305 -19.69 11.13 29.65
CA PRO A 305 -20.40 9.86 29.61
C PRO A 305 -21.91 10.08 29.58
N LEU A 306 -22.62 9.19 28.88
CA LEU A 306 -24.08 9.16 28.90
C LEU A 306 -24.61 8.86 30.30
N GLY A 307 -23.86 8.09 31.08
CA GLY A 307 -24.12 7.90 32.49
C GLY A 307 -22.99 7.20 33.21
N THR A 308 -22.98 7.36 34.54
CA THR A 308 -21.99 6.77 35.43
C THR A 308 -22.70 6.04 36.57
N THR A 309 -22.02 5.02 37.11
CA THR A 309 -22.47 4.32 38.32
C THR A 309 -21.29 4.11 39.24
N THR A 310 -21.55 4.21 40.54
CA THR A 310 -20.58 3.95 41.60
C THR A 310 -21.18 2.95 42.60
N GLY A 311 -20.38 2.43 43.53
CA GLY A 311 -20.84 1.47 44.54
C GLY A 311 -20.28 0.05 44.37
N GLY A 312 -20.38 -0.76 45.44
CA GLY A 312 -19.67 -2.04 45.55
C GLY A 312 -18.19 -1.88 45.93
N SER A 313 -17.54 -2.99 46.30
CA SER A 313 -16.14 -2.97 46.76
C SER A 313 -15.13 -2.82 45.61
N ASP A 314 -14.15 -1.93 45.78
CA ASP A 314 -13.09 -1.68 44.81
C ASP A 314 -12.11 -2.86 44.71
N PRO A 315 -11.65 -3.23 43.50
CA PRO A 315 -10.67 -4.27 43.29
C PRO A 315 -9.24 -3.73 43.39
N SER A 316 -8.30 -4.62 43.71
CA SER A 316 -6.86 -4.27 43.70
C SER A 316 -6.27 -4.15 42.29
N SER A 317 -6.94 -4.69 41.28
CA SER A 317 -6.54 -4.62 39.86
C SER A 317 -7.66 -5.05 38.92
N ILE A 318 -7.54 -4.73 37.63
CA ILE A 318 -8.38 -5.23 36.54
C ILE A 318 -7.46 -5.90 35.51
N GLY A 319 -7.76 -7.14 35.08
CA GLY A 319 -6.85 -7.91 34.20
C GLY A 319 -7.53 -8.84 33.20
N TYR A 320 -8.87 -8.85 33.16
CA TYR A 320 -9.62 -9.74 32.28
C TYR A 320 -10.84 -9.03 31.70
N PHE A 321 -11.13 -9.35 30.43
CA PHE A 321 -12.40 -9.06 29.77
C PHE A 321 -13.11 -10.38 29.48
N GLN A 322 -14.42 -10.46 29.73
CA GLN A 322 -15.19 -11.67 29.48
C GLN A 322 -16.43 -11.38 28.63
N LEU A 323 -16.64 -12.22 27.61
CA LEU A 323 -17.93 -12.32 26.91
C LEU A 323 -18.77 -13.40 27.59
N TYR A 324 -20.04 -13.08 27.88
CA TYR A 324 -20.94 -13.94 28.62
C TYR A 324 -22.15 -14.34 27.78
N SER A 325 -22.63 -15.58 27.89
CA SER A 325 -23.94 -16.03 27.37
C SER A 325 -24.69 -16.80 28.47
N SER A 326 -26.00 -16.54 28.61
CA SER A 326 -26.83 -17.07 29.70
C SER A 326 -27.62 -18.33 29.26
N PRO A 327 -27.89 -19.30 30.15
CA PRO A 327 -28.63 -20.54 29.85
C PRO A 327 -30.08 -20.34 29.36
N SER A 328 -30.61 -19.14 29.51
CA SER A 328 -32.04 -18.84 29.34
C SER A 328 -32.31 -17.77 28.27
N SER A 329 -31.31 -17.42 27.46
CA SER A 329 -31.38 -16.22 26.63
C SER A 329 -32.06 -16.49 25.29
N GLY A 330 -33.38 -16.35 25.23
CA GLY A 330 -34.12 -16.17 23.97
C GLY A 330 -33.70 -14.96 23.11
N GLY A 331 -32.64 -14.24 23.48
CA GLY A 331 -32.06 -13.14 22.70
C GLY A 331 -30.93 -13.60 21.78
N MET A 332 -30.71 -12.87 20.70
CA MET A 332 -29.70 -13.13 19.69
C MET A 332 -29.00 -11.82 19.34
N GLN A 333 -27.67 -11.78 19.51
CA GLN A 333 -26.85 -10.60 19.22
C GLN A 333 -25.59 -11.01 18.46
N TYR A 334 -25.10 -10.09 17.64
CA TYR A 334 -23.76 -10.16 17.07
C TYR A 334 -22.86 -9.16 17.77
N ILE A 335 -21.64 -9.59 18.08
CA ILE A 335 -20.57 -8.76 18.63
C ILE A 335 -19.39 -8.81 17.68
N ASP A 336 -18.79 -7.66 17.43
CA ASP A 336 -17.62 -7.52 16.57
C ASP A 336 -16.67 -6.42 17.07
N GLU A 337 -15.48 -6.31 16.51
CA GLU A 337 -14.53 -5.20 16.73
C GLU A 337 -14.22 -4.94 18.23
N LEU A 338 -13.86 -5.99 18.98
CA LEU A 338 -13.55 -5.85 20.41
C LEU A 338 -12.22 -5.09 20.59
N ARG A 339 -12.22 -4.08 21.47
CA ARG A 339 -11.00 -3.37 21.90
C ARG A 339 -10.93 -3.28 23.42
N VAL A 340 -9.72 -3.35 23.98
CA VAL A 340 -9.44 -3.13 25.41
C VAL A 340 -8.18 -2.28 25.55
N GLY A 341 -8.19 -1.30 26.44
CA GLY A 341 -7.08 -0.35 26.57
C GLY A 341 -7.08 0.46 27.86
N THR A 342 -6.15 1.40 27.96
CA THR A 342 -5.97 2.26 29.16
C THR A 342 -6.37 3.71 28.92
N SER A 343 -6.67 4.07 27.68
CA SER A 343 -7.13 5.40 27.29
C SER A 343 -8.31 5.31 26.33
N TRP A 344 -9.07 6.40 26.22
CA TRP A 344 -10.18 6.51 25.28
C TRP A 344 -9.75 6.16 23.84
N ARG A 345 -8.61 6.68 23.40
CA ARG A 345 -8.03 6.43 22.08
C ARG A 345 -7.74 4.94 21.80
N ASP A 346 -7.48 4.14 22.82
CA ASP A 346 -7.16 2.72 22.66
C ASP A 346 -8.40 1.89 22.29
N VAL A 347 -9.59 2.36 22.64
CA VAL A 347 -10.86 1.62 22.55
C VAL A 347 -11.88 2.26 21.62
N VAL A 348 -11.47 3.24 20.84
CA VAL A 348 -12.25 3.73 19.70
C VAL A 348 -11.36 3.59 18.47
N PRO A 349 -11.89 3.32 17.28
CA PRO A 349 -11.06 3.15 16.09
C PRO A 349 -10.07 4.30 15.90
N SER A 350 -8.80 3.98 15.67
CA SER A 350 -7.82 4.91 15.09
C SER A 350 -8.06 4.98 13.58
N GLY A 351 -9.24 5.45 13.20
CA GLY A 351 -9.79 5.27 11.86
C GLY A 351 -10.82 6.33 11.53
N ALA A 352 -10.54 7.59 11.84
CA ALA A 352 -11.15 8.65 11.06
C ALA A 352 -10.77 8.43 9.56
N PRO A 353 -11.66 8.73 8.60
CA PRO A 353 -11.30 8.80 7.18
C PRO A 353 -10.03 9.64 7.07
N PRO A 354 -9.11 9.34 6.13
CA PRO A 354 -7.70 9.71 6.18
C PRO A 354 -7.54 11.12 6.74
N MET A 355 -7.23 11.26 8.04
CA MET A 355 -7.25 12.61 8.64
C MET A 355 -6.19 13.43 7.95
N GLY A 356 -6.56 14.62 7.49
CA GLY A 356 -5.57 15.55 7.01
C GLY A 356 -4.53 15.76 8.10
N SER A 357 -3.27 15.65 7.74
CA SER A 357 -2.14 15.88 8.64
C SER A 357 -1.36 17.14 8.29
N LYS A 358 -1.80 17.89 7.27
CA LYS A 358 -1.35 19.26 7.01
C LYS A 358 -2.42 20.09 6.30
N LEU A 359 -2.34 21.41 6.45
CA LEU A 359 -3.00 22.35 5.57
C LEU A 359 -2.12 22.60 4.35
N ILE A 360 -2.74 22.82 3.19
CA ILE A 360 -2.05 23.32 2.00
C ILE A 360 -2.88 24.45 1.38
N PHE A 361 -2.21 25.47 0.86
CA PHE A 361 -2.84 26.42 -0.05
C PHE A 361 -2.99 25.74 -1.41
N SER A 362 -4.19 25.26 -1.73
CA SER A 362 -4.49 24.66 -3.04
C SER A 362 -4.76 25.72 -4.11
N SER A 363 -5.05 26.96 -3.71
CA SER A 363 -5.08 28.15 -4.56
C SER A 363 -4.67 29.37 -3.74
N CYS A 364 -3.75 30.19 -4.25
CA CYS A 364 -3.38 31.48 -3.66
C CYS A 364 -2.80 32.38 -4.76
N PRO A 365 -3.21 33.65 -4.89
CA PRO A 365 -2.63 34.56 -5.87
C PRO A 365 -1.19 34.90 -5.49
N THR A 366 -0.36 35.18 -6.48
CA THR A 366 1.03 35.64 -6.28
C THR A 366 1.16 37.16 -6.34
N TRP A 367 0.10 37.88 -6.71
CA TRP A 367 0.07 39.34 -6.73
C TRP A 367 -1.35 39.94 -6.57
N ALA A 368 -1.45 41.14 -6.00
CA ALA A 368 -2.67 41.96 -5.99
C ALA A 368 -2.37 43.48 -5.92
N LYS A 369 -3.33 44.34 -6.31
CA LYS A 369 -3.24 45.78 -6.00
C LYS A 369 -3.58 46.03 -4.52
N PRO A 370 -2.94 47.01 -3.86
CA PRO A 370 -3.36 47.46 -2.53
C PRO A 370 -4.86 47.83 -2.53
N GLY A 371 -5.63 47.19 -1.65
CA GLY A 371 -7.08 47.40 -1.54
C GLY A 371 -7.93 46.65 -2.56
N GLN A 372 -7.35 45.72 -3.31
CA GLN A 372 -8.10 44.81 -4.18
C GLN A 372 -8.49 43.54 -3.42
N ILE A 373 -9.72 43.05 -3.67
CA ILE A 373 -10.11 41.70 -3.26
C ILE A 373 -9.20 40.70 -3.99
N LEU A 374 -8.52 39.85 -3.22
CA LEU A 374 -7.65 38.80 -3.72
C LEU A 374 -8.47 37.79 -4.53
N ASP A 375 -7.86 37.23 -5.58
CA ASP A 375 -8.41 36.05 -6.23
C ASP A 375 -8.63 34.94 -5.19
N PRO A 376 -9.64 34.05 -5.38
CA PRO A 376 -10.04 33.11 -4.34
C PRO A 376 -8.88 32.31 -3.75
N VAL A 377 -8.64 32.54 -2.45
CA VAL A 377 -7.66 31.79 -1.68
C VAL A 377 -8.34 30.53 -1.20
N THR A 378 -7.79 29.37 -1.53
CA THR A 378 -8.34 28.07 -1.11
C THR A 378 -7.34 27.33 -0.27
N VAL A 379 -7.75 26.95 0.92
CA VAL A 379 -6.98 26.10 1.83
C VAL A 379 -7.65 24.73 1.86
N GLN A 380 -6.84 23.70 1.64
CA GLN A 380 -7.28 22.32 1.59
C GLN A 380 -6.67 21.55 2.77
N ILE A 381 -7.51 20.79 3.46
CA ILE A 381 -7.07 19.75 4.39
C ILE A 381 -6.52 18.59 3.56
N ALA A 382 -5.27 18.19 3.83
CA ALA A 382 -4.57 17.18 3.06
C ALA A 382 -3.79 16.20 3.93
N SER A 383 -3.56 14.99 3.41
CA SER A 383 -2.67 14.00 4.02
C SER A 383 -1.22 14.50 4.10
N SER A 384 -0.34 13.75 4.77
CA SER A 384 1.09 14.11 4.90
C SER A 384 1.77 14.17 3.53
N SER A 385 1.34 13.34 2.59
CA SER A 385 1.75 13.33 1.18
C SER A 385 1.16 14.46 0.33
N GLY A 386 0.20 15.24 0.84
CA GLY A 386 -0.43 16.36 0.14
C GLY A 386 -1.68 16.00 -0.67
N THR A 387 -2.25 14.82 -0.46
CA THR A 387 -3.50 14.39 -1.11
C THR A 387 -4.71 15.03 -0.42
N PRO A 388 -5.70 15.58 -1.14
CA PRO A 388 -6.92 16.14 -0.55
C PRO A 388 -7.64 15.13 0.35
N VAL A 389 -8.17 15.62 1.46
CA VAL A 389 -8.90 14.83 2.45
C VAL A 389 -10.28 15.44 2.65
N SER A 390 -11.32 14.62 2.54
CA SER A 390 -12.69 14.99 2.88
C SER A 390 -12.81 15.36 4.37
N SER A 391 -13.25 16.59 4.66
CA SER A 391 -13.37 17.08 6.03
C SER A 391 -14.31 18.27 6.07
N ASN A 392 -15.57 18.05 6.41
CA ASN A 392 -16.61 19.10 6.41
C ASN A 392 -16.59 19.90 7.71
N GLY A 393 -16.82 21.21 7.63
CA GLY A 393 -17.10 22.05 8.78
C GLY A 393 -15.90 22.46 9.64
N VAL A 394 -14.66 22.29 9.17
CA VAL A 394 -13.45 22.71 9.90
C VAL A 394 -13.23 24.22 9.73
N PRO A 395 -13.17 25.01 10.81
CA PRO A 395 -12.80 26.41 10.75
C PRO A 395 -11.32 26.60 10.38
N ILE A 396 -11.08 27.12 9.17
CA ILE A 396 -9.77 27.60 8.72
C ILE A 396 -9.72 29.11 8.90
N THR A 397 -8.66 29.59 9.55
CA THR A 397 -8.36 31.01 9.72
C THR A 397 -7.12 31.38 8.93
N ILE A 398 -7.18 32.47 8.16
CA ILE A 398 -6.06 33.05 7.42
C ILE A 398 -5.62 34.34 8.10
N ASP A 399 -4.32 34.47 8.34
CA ASP A 399 -3.68 35.70 8.80
C ASP A 399 -2.41 36.01 7.97
N VAL A 400 -1.81 37.17 8.17
CA VAL A 400 -0.52 37.53 7.57
C VAL A 400 0.62 36.96 8.43
N GLU A 401 1.38 36.02 7.87
CA GLU A 401 2.60 35.50 8.50
C GLU A 401 3.76 36.49 8.41
N GLU A 402 3.93 37.05 7.21
CA GLU A 402 4.95 38.03 6.89
C GLU A 402 4.31 39.09 6.01
N GLY A 403 4.53 40.37 6.30
CA GLY A 403 4.05 41.46 5.45
C GLY A 403 3.96 42.81 6.17
N PRO A 404 3.88 43.92 5.42
CA PRO A 404 3.88 45.27 5.98
C PRO A 404 2.52 45.77 6.51
N GLY A 405 1.44 44.98 6.38
CA GLY A 405 0.09 45.36 6.81
C GLY A 405 -0.79 44.16 7.15
N PRO A 406 -2.00 44.38 7.71
CA PRO A 406 -2.92 43.30 8.03
C PRO A 406 -3.73 42.82 6.81
N ILE A 407 -4.30 41.62 6.89
CA ILE A 407 -5.33 41.13 5.96
C ILE A 407 -6.71 41.52 6.46
N SER A 408 -7.58 41.92 5.55
CA SER A 408 -8.97 42.31 5.81
C SER A 408 -9.95 41.45 5.00
N GLY A 409 -11.23 41.47 5.34
CA GLY A 409 -12.24 40.56 4.79
C GLY A 409 -12.62 39.46 5.76
N THR A 410 -13.34 38.42 5.29
CA THR A 410 -13.63 37.28 6.17
C THR A 410 -12.41 36.37 6.29
N THR A 411 -11.74 36.42 7.44
CA THR A 411 -10.52 35.66 7.69
C THR A 411 -10.76 34.24 8.20
N THR A 412 -11.99 33.86 8.54
CA THR A 412 -12.34 32.49 8.95
C THR A 412 -13.46 31.91 8.10
N ARG A 413 -13.25 30.72 7.53
CA ARG A 413 -14.24 29.96 6.74
C ARG A 413 -14.25 28.50 7.17
N LEU A 414 -15.42 27.87 7.08
CA LEU A 414 -15.57 26.43 7.27
C LEU A 414 -15.17 25.70 5.99
N THR A 415 -14.57 24.52 6.13
CA THR A 415 -14.35 23.61 4.99
C THR A 415 -15.65 23.00 4.50
N ASP A 416 -15.73 22.69 3.20
CA ASP A 416 -16.79 21.87 2.61
C ASP A 416 -16.55 20.36 2.79
N GLU A 417 -17.45 19.51 2.28
CA GLU A 417 -17.34 18.04 2.35
C GLU A 417 -16.03 17.48 1.78
N SER A 418 -15.39 18.21 0.85
CA SER A 418 -14.11 17.82 0.25
C SER A 418 -12.89 18.30 1.05
N GLY A 419 -13.09 19.01 2.17
CA GLY A 419 -12.02 19.54 3.01
C GLY A 419 -11.48 20.91 2.57
N LYS A 420 -12.23 21.67 1.76
CA LYS A 420 -11.80 22.98 1.24
C LYS A 420 -12.48 24.14 1.93
N ALA A 421 -11.68 25.10 2.40
CA ALA A 421 -12.16 26.43 2.78
C ALA A 421 -11.79 27.43 1.68
N VAL A 422 -12.80 28.03 1.04
CA VAL A 422 -12.62 29.01 -0.03
C VAL A 422 -12.92 30.42 0.51
N PHE A 423 -11.97 31.32 0.36
CA PHE A 423 -12.04 32.71 0.79
C PHE A 423 -12.10 33.60 -0.45
N THR A 424 -13.19 34.34 -0.62
CA THR A 424 -13.47 35.11 -1.84
C THR A 424 -13.50 36.63 -1.62
N ASP A 425 -13.21 37.08 -0.40
CA ASP A 425 -13.38 38.47 0.03
C ASP A 425 -12.17 39.01 0.81
N LEU A 426 -11.02 38.31 0.76
CA LEU A 426 -9.79 38.75 1.42
C LEU A 426 -9.15 39.93 0.69
N MET A 427 -8.53 40.86 1.43
CA MET A 427 -7.92 42.06 0.86
C MET A 427 -6.70 42.53 1.67
N LEU A 428 -5.64 42.93 0.97
CA LEU A 428 -4.40 43.49 1.53
C LEU A 428 -4.26 44.95 1.08
N THR A 429 -4.09 45.90 2.01
CA THR A 429 -4.21 47.34 1.72
C THR A 429 -2.89 48.10 1.69
N VAL A 430 -1.78 47.48 2.11
CA VAL A 430 -0.45 48.11 2.17
C VAL A 430 0.46 47.46 1.12
N GLU A 431 1.20 48.27 0.36
CA GLU A 431 2.17 47.78 -0.62
C GLU A 431 3.35 47.07 0.05
N GLY A 432 3.75 45.92 -0.50
CA GLY A 432 4.92 45.14 -0.11
C GLY A 432 4.74 43.64 -0.33
N ILE A 433 5.62 42.83 0.27
CA ILE A 433 5.66 41.39 0.07
C ILE A 433 4.99 40.70 1.25
N TYR A 434 4.06 39.80 0.96
CA TYR A 434 3.27 39.08 1.95
C TYR A 434 3.46 37.56 1.86
N ARG A 435 3.34 36.88 3.00
CA ARG A 435 3.00 35.47 3.11
C ARG A 435 1.83 35.34 4.07
N LEU A 436 0.85 34.53 3.70
CA LEU A 436 -0.31 34.25 4.53
C LEU A 436 -0.09 32.95 5.30
N ARG A 437 -0.57 32.92 6.54
CA ARG A 437 -0.60 31.73 7.37
C ARG A 437 -2.03 31.22 7.45
N ALA A 438 -2.25 29.95 7.16
CA ALA A 438 -3.52 29.28 7.41
C ALA A 438 -3.40 28.36 8.62
N GLU A 439 -4.34 28.47 9.55
CA GLU A 439 -4.48 27.61 10.72
C GLU A 439 -5.88 27.03 10.81
N ALA A 440 -5.98 25.78 11.27
CA ALA A 440 -7.25 25.16 11.61
C ALA A 440 -7.50 25.31 13.11
N SER A 441 -8.73 25.60 13.50
CA SER A 441 -9.15 25.64 14.91
C SER A 441 -10.34 24.69 15.13
N GLY A 442 -10.45 24.06 16.30
CA GLY A 442 -11.60 23.21 16.64
C GLY A 442 -11.46 21.70 16.35
N ILE A 443 -10.28 21.21 15.98
CA ILE A 443 -9.94 19.77 15.96
C ILE A 443 -8.71 19.52 16.84
N GLY A 444 -8.74 18.47 17.67
CA GLY A 444 -7.63 18.13 18.57
C GLY A 444 -6.34 17.80 17.81
N LEU A 445 -5.34 18.68 17.94
CA LEU A 445 -3.90 18.54 17.65
C LEU A 445 -3.50 17.70 16.41
N GLY A 446 -3.11 18.35 15.30
CA GLY A 446 -2.34 17.67 14.24
C GLY A 446 -2.13 18.41 12.91
N LEU A 447 -2.98 19.39 12.55
CA LEU A 447 -2.81 20.13 11.30
C LEU A 447 -1.75 21.24 11.48
N GLY A 448 -0.54 21.00 10.97
CA GLY A 448 0.48 22.05 10.91
C GLY A 448 -0.02 23.25 10.12
N ALA A 449 0.27 24.46 10.61
CA ALA A 449 -0.05 25.69 9.89
C ALA A 449 0.60 25.67 8.50
N ALA A 450 -0.13 26.15 7.50
CA ALA A 450 0.41 26.30 6.16
C ALA A 450 0.86 27.74 5.95
N THR A 451 1.98 27.91 5.28
CA THR A 451 2.45 29.19 4.76
C THR A 451 2.14 29.26 3.27
N SER A 452 1.57 30.37 2.81
CA SER A 452 1.28 30.57 1.40
C SER A 452 2.57 30.78 0.60
N PRO A 453 2.51 30.60 -0.74
CA PRO A 453 3.47 31.25 -1.62
C PRO A 453 3.51 32.76 -1.39
N VAL A 454 4.58 33.40 -1.86
CA VAL A 454 4.75 34.86 -1.74
C VAL A 454 3.69 35.59 -2.57
N ILE A 455 3.04 36.57 -1.95
CA ILE A 455 2.11 37.51 -2.59
C ILE A 455 2.77 38.88 -2.64
N GLN A 456 3.04 39.40 -3.83
CA GLN A 456 3.48 40.78 -3.98
C GLN A 456 2.26 41.69 -4.08
N VAL A 457 2.11 42.63 -3.15
CA VAL A 457 1.07 43.65 -3.22
C VAL A 457 1.70 44.94 -3.69
N SER A 458 1.35 45.44 -4.87
CA SER A 458 1.94 46.67 -5.40
C SER A 458 0.98 47.43 -6.30
N PHE A 459 1.05 48.76 -6.31
CA PHE A 459 0.24 49.57 -7.23
C PHE A 459 0.65 49.35 -8.69
N LEU A 460 1.93 49.03 -8.88
CA LEU A 460 2.48 48.54 -10.14
C LEU A 460 2.22 47.03 -10.22
N GLU A 461 1.48 46.59 -11.23
CA GLU A 461 1.43 45.16 -11.59
C GLU A 461 2.87 44.63 -11.71
N PRO A 462 3.19 43.40 -11.26
CA PRO A 462 4.49 42.83 -11.59
C PRO A 462 4.57 42.84 -13.12
N PRO A 463 5.77 42.87 -13.71
CA PRO A 463 5.89 42.58 -15.13
C PRO A 463 5.40 41.15 -15.36
N THR A 464 4.10 41.02 -15.62
CA THR A 464 3.50 39.75 -15.97
C THR A 464 4.08 39.42 -17.32
N THR A 465 4.59 38.21 -17.41
CA THR A 465 5.00 37.53 -18.63
C THR A 465 4.11 37.99 -19.78
N LEU A 466 4.74 38.43 -20.88
CA LEU A 466 4.08 38.85 -22.11
C LEU A 466 2.80 38.04 -22.34
N THR A 467 1.65 38.71 -22.28
CA THR A 467 0.36 38.03 -22.25
C THR A 467 -0.31 38.17 -23.60
N ILE A 468 -0.64 37.03 -24.20
CA ILE A 468 -1.50 36.98 -25.38
C ILE A 468 -2.93 37.28 -24.94
N THR A 469 -3.54 38.32 -25.50
CA THR A 469 -4.85 38.85 -25.05
C THR A 469 -5.98 38.65 -26.01
N GLY A 470 -5.71 38.21 -27.24
CA GLY A 470 -6.79 37.97 -28.18
C GLY A 470 -6.32 37.31 -29.46
N TRP A 471 -7.27 36.59 -30.05
CA TRP A 471 -7.15 36.03 -31.39
C TRP A 471 -8.42 36.35 -32.16
N VAL A 472 -8.26 36.87 -33.37
CA VAL A 472 -9.39 37.08 -34.29
C VAL A 472 -9.09 36.30 -35.55
N TYR A 473 -9.99 35.39 -35.91
CA TYR A 473 -9.99 34.78 -37.23
C TYR A 473 -10.70 35.74 -38.21
N ASP A 474 -10.01 36.13 -39.28
CA ASP A 474 -10.60 36.89 -40.37
C ASP A 474 -10.45 36.16 -41.72
N LYS A 475 -10.99 36.73 -42.79
CA LYS A 475 -10.97 36.12 -44.13
C LYS A 475 -9.55 35.91 -44.72
N LYS A 476 -8.49 36.39 -44.06
CA LYS A 476 -7.09 36.31 -44.47
C LYS A 476 -6.22 35.45 -43.53
N GLY A 477 -6.74 34.99 -42.39
CA GLY A 477 -6.04 34.08 -41.47
C GLY A 477 -6.22 34.41 -39.98
N TYR A 478 -5.45 33.75 -39.12
CA TYR A 478 -5.44 34.03 -37.68
C TYR A 478 -4.64 35.31 -37.39
N VAL A 479 -5.17 36.15 -36.49
CA VAL A 479 -4.46 37.33 -35.96
C VAL A 479 -4.14 37.10 -34.50
N LEU A 480 -2.86 37.10 -34.15
CA LEU A 480 -2.36 37.04 -32.79
C LEU A 480 -2.28 38.46 -32.21
N ALA A 481 -2.85 38.70 -31.04
CA ALA A 481 -2.69 39.94 -30.29
C ALA A 481 -2.23 39.67 -28.85
N GLY A 482 -1.37 40.53 -28.34
CA GLY A 482 -0.93 40.48 -26.94
C GLY A 482 -0.55 41.85 -26.40
N VAL A 483 -0.37 41.91 -25.09
CA VAL A 483 -0.12 43.13 -24.31
C VAL A 483 1.06 42.92 -23.37
N LYS A 484 1.46 44.02 -22.71
CA LYS A 484 2.48 44.03 -21.65
C LYS A 484 3.88 43.62 -22.13
N GLY A 485 4.15 43.76 -23.43
CA GLY A 485 5.50 43.80 -23.97
C GLY A 485 6.20 45.12 -23.64
N THR A 486 7.53 45.15 -23.70
CA THR A 486 8.27 46.41 -23.54
C THR A 486 7.93 47.34 -24.70
N PRO A 487 7.38 48.54 -24.47
CA PRO A 487 7.00 49.45 -25.55
C PRO A 487 8.15 49.69 -26.53
N GLN A 488 7.87 49.63 -27.84
CA GLN A 488 8.83 49.83 -28.93
C GLN A 488 9.98 48.80 -29.00
N ALA A 489 10.01 47.76 -28.17
CA ALA A 489 11.02 46.72 -28.24
C ALA A 489 10.72 45.69 -29.34
N ARG A 490 11.78 45.05 -29.84
CA ARG A 490 11.67 43.91 -30.76
C ARG A 490 11.31 42.62 -30.04
N TYR A 491 10.55 41.78 -30.73
CA TYR A 491 10.31 40.39 -30.33
C TYR A 491 10.36 39.46 -31.54
N ASN A 492 10.74 38.21 -31.28
CA ASN A 492 10.72 37.12 -32.25
C ASN A 492 9.58 36.15 -31.90
N ILE A 493 8.91 35.62 -32.91
CA ILE A 493 8.11 34.41 -32.77
C ILE A 493 8.91 33.26 -33.34
N LEU A 494 9.23 32.29 -32.50
CA LEU A 494 9.87 31.04 -32.91
C LEU A 494 8.83 29.96 -33.16
N ALA A 495 9.12 29.03 -34.06
CA ALA A 495 8.31 27.85 -34.34
C ALA A 495 9.16 26.57 -34.37
N SER A 496 8.58 25.46 -33.93
CA SER A 496 9.15 24.11 -34.04
C SER A 496 8.06 23.07 -34.26
N PRO A 497 8.27 22.04 -35.09
CA PRO A 497 7.35 20.90 -35.18
C PRO A 497 7.39 19.99 -33.94
N ASP A 498 8.45 20.09 -33.12
CA ASP A 498 8.66 19.28 -31.92
C ASP A 498 8.90 20.18 -30.70
N PRO A 499 8.06 20.07 -29.64
CA PRO A 499 8.19 20.88 -28.46
C PRO A 499 9.44 20.53 -27.64
N ALA A 500 9.94 19.30 -27.74
CA ALA A 500 11.06 18.80 -26.95
C ALA A 500 12.42 19.35 -27.42
N ILE A 501 12.48 19.91 -28.63
CA ILE A 501 13.68 20.60 -29.12
C ILE A 501 13.93 21.85 -28.27
N PRO A 502 15.18 22.16 -27.86
CA PRO A 502 15.50 23.38 -27.12
C PRO A 502 15.09 24.64 -27.90
N LEU A 503 14.55 25.67 -27.22
CA LEU A 503 14.11 26.93 -27.84
C LEU A 503 15.19 27.61 -28.69
N SER A 504 16.47 27.44 -28.35
CA SER A 504 17.61 27.94 -29.12
C SER A 504 17.70 27.39 -30.54
N ASN A 505 17.07 26.22 -30.79
CA ASN A 505 17.09 25.51 -32.05
C ASN A 505 15.76 25.62 -32.80
N TRP A 506 14.82 26.43 -32.28
CA TRP A 506 13.56 26.71 -32.95
C TRP A 506 13.80 27.77 -34.03
N MET A 507 13.05 27.67 -35.12
CA MET A 507 13.21 28.58 -36.26
C MET A 507 12.45 29.88 -36.00
N VAL A 508 13.03 31.03 -36.36
CA VAL A 508 12.30 32.30 -36.33
C VAL A 508 11.22 32.27 -37.42
N ALA A 509 9.96 32.25 -37.01
CA ALA A 509 8.80 32.25 -37.89
C ALA A 509 8.44 33.68 -38.34
N THR A 510 8.52 34.65 -37.44
CA THR A 510 8.32 36.08 -37.76
C THR A 510 8.92 36.99 -36.67
N VAL A 511 9.06 38.27 -36.98
CA VAL A 511 9.63 39.31 -36.10
C VAL A 511 8.70 40.52 -36.12
N GLY A 512 8.52 41.19 -34.98
CA GLY A 512 7.74 42.41 -34.88
C GLY A 512 8.21 43.34 -33.77
N ASP A 513 7.61 44.53 -33.73
CA ASP A 513 7.83 45.54 -32.71
C ASP A 513 6.57 45.73 -31.87
N PHE A 514 6.71 45.95 -30.56
CA PHE A 514 5.59 46.36 -29.72
C PHE A 514 5.20 47.82 -30.03
N ASP A 515 3.92 48.13 -29.95
CA ASP A 515 3.44 49.51 -30.04
C ASP A 515 3.86 50.34 -28.80
N SER A 516 3.53 51.63 -28.81
CA SER A 516 3.83 52.58 -27.73
C SER A 516 3.19 52.22 -26.38
N LEU A 517 2.21 51.32 -26.38
CA LEU A 517 1.52 50.85 -25.18
C LEU A 517 1.97 49.44 -24.78
N GLY A 518 2.96 48.87 -25.48
CA GLY A 518 3.45 47.52 -25.20
C GLY A 518 2.58 46.41 -25.78
N ASN A 519 1.67 46.71 -26.71
CA ASN A 519 0.84 45.73 -27.37
C ASN A 519 1.46 45.29 -28.69
N PHE A 520 1.08 44.11 -29.17
CA PHE A 520 1.45 43.66 -30.49
C PHE A 520 0.27 42.98 -31.19
N ARG A 521 0.31 43.00 -32.53
CA ARG A 521 -0.68 42.34 -33.37
C ARG A 521 -0.03 41.81 -34.65
N ILE A 522 -0.12 40.51 -34.90
CA ILE A 522 0.46 39.85 -36.08
C ILE A 522 -0.59 39.03 -36.81
N THR A 523 -0.62 39.17 -38.14
CA THR A 523 -1.47 38.37 -39.02
C THR A 523 -0.69 37.17 -39.59
N ASN A 524 -1.35 36.01 -39.66
CA ASN A 524 -0.90 34.75 -40.27
C ASN A 524 0.21 33.94 -39.54
N PRO A 525 -0.02 33.46 -38.30
CA PRO A 525 0.92 32.58 -37.60
C PRO A 525 0.84 31.11 -38.05
N VAL A 526 -0.31 30.63 -38.56
CA VAL A 526 -0.52 29.22 -38.96
C VAL A 526 -0.61 29.12 -40.48
N SER A 527 0.41 28.51 -41.11
CA SER A 527 0.36 28.14 -42.53
C SER A 527 -0.49 26.88 -42.71
N PRO A 528 -1.45 26.85 -43.65
CA PRO A 528 -2.15 25.61 -44.03
C PRO A 528 -1.22 24.48 -44.47
N ALA A 529 0.01 24.81 -44.89
CA ALA A 529 1.02 23.83 -45.30
C ALA A 529 1.75 23.15 -44.13
N ILE A 530 1.60 23.65 -42.89
CA ILE A 530 2.29 23.10 -41.71
C ILE A 530 1.31 23.04 -40.53
N PRO A 531 0.43 22.03 -40.48
CA PRO A 531 -0.68 22.01 -39.53
C PRO A 531 -0.23 21.89 -38.07
N ARG A 532 0.98 21.35 -37.79
CA ARG A 532 1.47 21.07 -36.44
C ARG A 532 2.81 21.73 -36.15
N MET A 533 2.80 22.97 -35.67
CA MET A 533 4.01 23.62 -35.15
C MET A 533 3.71 24.35 -33.86
N PHE A 534 4.54 24.13 -32.85
CA PHE A 534 4.55 24.83 -31.57
C PHE A 534 5.19 26.20 -31.76
N TYR A 535 4.69 27.20 -31.04
CA TYR A 535 5.24 28.56 -31.11
C TYR A 535 5.70 29.05 -29.75
N ALA A 536 6.73 29.89 -29.76
CA ALA A 536 7.21 30.61 -28.60
C ALA A 536 7.45 32.09 -28.96
N ILE A 537 7.21 33.00 -28.02
CA ILE A 537 7.51 34.42 -28.21
C ILE A 537 8.74 34.75 -27.37
N ILE A 538 9.77 35.28 -28.01
CA ILE A 538 11.00 35.72 -27.37
C ILE A 538 11.08 37.24 -27.46
N GLY A 539 10.85 37.90 -26.33
CA GLY A 539 11.08 39.33 -26.12
C GLY A 539 12.06 39.57 -24.97
N PRO A 540 12.33 40.83 -24.58
CA PRO A 540 13.31 41.16 -23.53
C PRO A 540 13.05 40.48 -22.18
N THR A 541 11.83 40.00 -21.94
CA THR A 541 11.37 39.51 -20.63
C THR A 541 10.50 38.24 -20.70
N SER A 542 10.39 37.54 -21.84
CA SER A 542 9.55 36.33 -21.96
C SER A 542 10.14 35.26 -22.89
N ASN A 543 10.05 33.99 -22.47
CA ASN A 543 10.34 32.76 -23.25
C ASN A 543 9.19 31.75 -23.07
N THR A 544 7.95 32.16 -23.31
CA THR A 544 6.78 31.30 -23.12
C THR A 544 6.53 30.41 -24.34
N LYS A 545 6.49 29.11 -24.10
CA LYS A 545 6.13 28.08 -25.10
C LYS A 545 4.64 27.77 -25.04
N THR A 546 4.01 27.69 -26.20
CA THR A 546 2.58 27.39 -26.33
C THR A 546 2.35 25.92 -26.75
N ILE A 547 1.24 25.30 -26.32
CA ILE A 547 0.91 23.89 -26.57
C ILE A 547 -0.25 23.79 -27.58
N PRO A 548 -0.12 23.04 -28.69
CA PRO A 548 -1.14 22.86 -29.72
C PRO A 548 -2.40 22.21 -29.14
N PRO A 549 -3.54 22.39 -29.81
CA PRO A 549 -4.74 21.67 -29.48
C PRO A 549 -4.52 20.16 -29.67
N SER A 550 -5.07 19.37 -28.75
CA SER A 550 -5.21 17.92 -28.87
C SER A 550 -6.68 17.55 -28.92
N ILE A 551 -7.07 16.66 -29.83
CA ILE A 551 -8.44 16.14 -29.87
C ILE A 551 -8.51 14.95 -28.92
N VAL A 552 -9.41 15.05 -27.95
CA VAL A 552 -9.73 13.99 -26.99
C VAL A 552 -10.80 13.07 -27.57
N ALA A 553 -11.81 13.63 -28.23
CA ALA A 553 -12.84 12.87 -28.93
C ALA A 553 -13.22 13.55 -30.25
N SER A 554 -13.14 12.79 -31.35
CA SER A 554 -13.60 13.22 -32.67
C SER A 554 -15.13 13.16 -32.77
N PRO A 555 -15.75 13.97 -33.67
CA PRO A 555 -17.16 13.81 -33.99
C PRO A 555 -17.45 12.41 -34.54
N SER A 556 -18.59 11.85 -34.13
CA SER A 556 -19.02 10.51 -34.51
C SER A 556 -19.83 10.53 -35.81
N HIS A 557 -19.80 9.42 -36.55
CA HIS A 557 -20.73 9.21 -37.66
C HIS A 557 -22.17 9.27 -37.15
N ILE A 558 -23.08 9.81 -37.97
CA ILE A 558 -24.50 9.87 -37.62
C ILE A 558 -25.37 9.62 -38.84
N THR A 559 -26.44 8.88 -38.62
CA THR A 559 -27.50 8.65 -39.59
C THR A 559 -28.80 9.21 -39.03
N ILE A 560 -29.39 10.19 -39.71
CA ILE A 560 -30.55 10.96 -39.23
C ILE A 560 -31.68 11.00 -40.26
N ALA A 561 -32.92 10.93 -39.78
CA ALA A 561 -34.10 11.05 -40.64
C ALA A 561 -34.28 12.50 -41.13
N PRO A 562 -34.79 12.73 -42.36
CA PRO A 562 -35.09 14.07 -42.84
C PRO A 562 -36.00 14.85 -41.88
N GLY A 563 -35.68 16.12 -41.63
CA GLY A 563 -36.42 17.02 -40.76
C GLY A 563 -36.07 16.96 -39.26
N GLN A 564 -35.32 15.96 -38.81
CA GLN A 564 -34.88 15.87 -37.41
C GLN A 564 -33.63 16.72 -37.13
N PRO A 565 -33.48 17.29 -35.92
CA PRO A 565 -32.25 17.97 -35.53
C PRO A 565 -31.10 16.98 -35.30
N PHE A 566 -29.87 17.40 -35.55
CA PHE A 566 -28.68 16.67 -35.11
C PHE A 566 -27.54 17.62 -34.75
N SER A 567 -26.57 17.12 -33.99
CA SER A 567 -25.35 17.84 -33.67
C SER A 567 -24.12 16.94 -33.79
N LEU A 568 -23.01 17.50 -34.27
CA LEU A 568 -21.69 16.91 -34.20
C LEU A 568 -20.89 17.67 -33.14
N HIS A 569 -20.19 16.95 -32.27
CA HIS A 569 -19.39 17.54 -31.19
C HIS A 569 -17.94 17.05 -31.27
N VAL A 570 -16.99 17.93 -30.94
CA VAL A 570 -15.59 17.58 -30.73
C VAL A 570 -15.18 17.93 -29.31
N GLU A 571 -14.50 17.01 -28.64
CA GLU A 571 -13.83 17.28 -27.38
C GLU A 571 -12.35 17.51 -27.66
N ALA A 572 -11.82 18.66 -27.26
CA ALA A 572 -10.43 19.01 -27.47
C ALA A 572 -9.87 19.77 -26.27
N THR A 573 -8.59 19.57 -26.01
CA THR A 573 -7.84 20.23 -24.93
C THR A 573 -6.79 21.16 -25.51
N GLY A 574 -6.62 22.32 -24.88
CA GLY A 574 -5.59 23.29 -25.21
C GLY A 574 -6.02 24.70 -24.80
N PRO A 575 -5.09 25.63 -24.63
CA PRO A 575 -5.44 27.01 -24.30
C PRO A 575 -6.09 27.70 -25.51
N TYR A 576 -7.14 28.48 -25.25
CA TYR A 576 -7.80 29.38 -26.23
C TYR A 576 -8.15 28.71 -27.57
N LEU A 577 -8.99 27.66 -27.52
CA LEU A 577 -9.36 26.88 -28.71
C LEU A 577 -10.35 27.60 -29.61
N HIS A 578 -10.15 27.47 -30.91
CA HIS A 578 -11.09 27.88 -31.95
C HIS A 578 -11.43 26.69 -32.83
N TYR A 579 -12.66 26.66 -33.33
CA TYR A 579 -13.19 25.57 -34.13
C TYR A 579 -13.54 26.07 -35.52
N LEU A 580 -13.29 25.27 -36.54
CA LEU A 580 -13.73 25.53 -37.90
C LEU A 580 -14.23 24.24 -38.51
N TRP A 581 -15.54 24.15 -38.74
CA TRP A 581 -16.13 22.96 -39.34
C TRP A 581 -15.93 22.93 -40.85
N LEU A 582 -15.61 21.74 -41.34
CA LEU A 582 -15.48 21.37 -42.73
C LEU A 582 -16.64 20.45 -43.11
N LYS A 583 -17.13 20.58 -44.32
CA LYS A 583 -18.02 19.62 -44.97
C LYS A 583 -17.49 19.30 -46.36
N ASP A 584 -17.21 18.03 -46.60
CA ASP A 584 -16.65 17.52 -47.86
C ASP A 584 -15.42 18.33 -48.33
N GLY A 585 -14.58 18.72 -47.36
CA GLY A 585 -13.39 19.55 -47.58
C GLY A 585 -13.64 21.05 -47.70
N GLN A 586 -14.89 21.52 -47.74
CA GLN A 586 -15.26 22.93 -47.82
C GLN A 586 -15.49 23.54 -46.43
N ILE A 587 -15.05 24.79 -46.24
CA ILE A 587 -15.17 25.50 -44.95
C ILE A 587 -16.61 25.97 -44.72
N LEU A 588 -17.15 25.68 -43.53
CA LEU A 588 -18.38 26.26 -43.01
C LEU A 588 -18.05 27.49 -42.16
N SER A 589 -17.92 28.65 -42.79
CA SER A 589 -17.31 29.85 -42.19
C SER A 589 -18.06 30.46 -40.99
N ASP A 590 -19.32 30.07 -40.77
CA ASP A 590 -20.19 30.53 -39.67
C ASP A 590 -20.29 29.51 -38.53
N LYS A 591 -19.55 28.40 -38.59
CA LYS A 591 -19.60 27.31 -37.62
C LYS A 591 -18.29 27.24 -36.82
N THR A 592 -18.25 28.00 -35.72
CA THR A 592 -17.03 28.24 -34.94
C THR A 592 -17.04 27.68 -33.52
N GLU A 593 -18.09 26.94 -33.17
CA GLU A 593 -18.28 26.32 -31.87
C GLU A 593 -17.78 24.86 -31.86
N PRO A 594 -17.45 24.29 -30.67
CA PRO A 594 -17.10 22.87 -30.54
C PRO A 594 -18.25 21.94 -30.95
N THR A 595 -19.46 22.46 -31.05
CA THR A 595 -20.65 21.74 -31.50
C THR A 595 -21.22 22.37 -32.77
N LEU A 596 -21.30 21.61 -33.85
CA LEU A 596 -22.07 21.94 -35.05
C LEU A 596 -23.49 21.41 -34.90
N ALA A 597 -24.47 22.30 -34.71
CA ALA A 597 -25.89 21.94 -34.62
C ALA A 597 -26.65 22.29 -35.91
N ILE A 598 -27.48 21.36 -36.38
CA ILE A 598 -28.43 21.51 -37.49
C ILE A 598 -29.83 21.26 -36.94
N GLY A 599 -30.72 22.26 -37.03
CA GLY A 599 -32.06 22.17 -36.42
C GLY A 599 -33.07 21.30 -37.17
N ALA A 600 -32.90 21.10 -38.48
CA ALA A 600 -33.74 20.23 -39.29
C ALA A 600 -32.95 19.68 -40.48
N ALA A 601 -32.59 18.39 -40.43
CA ALA A 601 -31.75 17.74 -41.42
C ALA A 601 -32.38 17.70 -42.81
N LYS A 602 -31.64 18.13 -43.84
CA LYS A 602 -32.02 18.04 -45.25
C LYS A 602 -31.12 17.03 -45.96
N SER A 603 -31.56 16.47 -47.07
CA SER A 603 -30.72 15.58 -47.89
C SER A 603 -29.40 16.24 -48.30
N THR A 604 -29.41 17.56 -48.48
CA THR A 604 -28.21 18.36 -48.74
C THR A 604 -27.25 18.43 -47.57
N ASP A 605 -27.63 18.08 -46.34
CA ASP A 605 -26.75 18.09 -45.16
C ASP A 605 -25.95 16.79 -45.00
N ALA A 606 -26.24 15.77 -45.81
CA ALA A 606 -25.38 14.58 -45.88
C ALA A 606 -23.98 14.97 -46.40
N GLY A 607 -22.95 14.26 -45.93
CA GLY A 607 -21.55 14.51 -46.29
C GLY A 607 -20.58 14.07 -45.20
N ASN A 608 -19.28 14.23 -45.45
CA ASN A 608 -18.23 14.01 -44.46
C ASN A 608 -17.90 15.33 -43.77
N TYR A 609 -17.94 15.34 -42.45
CA TYR A 609 -17.66 16.48 -41.61
C TYR A 609 -16.37 16.27 -40.84
N ALA A 610 -15.56 17.30 -40.73
CA ALA A 610 -14.43 17.33 -39.82
C ALA A 610 -14.38 18.70 -39.17
N VAL A 611 -13.65 18.82 -38.07
CA VAL A 611 -13.43 20.11 -37.43
C VAL A 611 -11.94 20.33 -37.27
N ILE A 612 -11.48 21.48 -37.72
CA ILE A 612 -10.15 21.97 -37.41
C ILE A 612 -10.25 22.67 -36.06
N VAL A 613 -9.56 22.14 -35.07
CA VAL A 613 -9.35 22.78 -33.78
C VAL A 613 -8.00 23.47 -33.82
N ALA A 614 -7.96 24.76 -33.56
CA ALA A 614 -6.75 25.56 -33.66
C ALA A 614 -6.52 26.41 -32.42
N ASN A 615 -5.26 26.66 -32.10
CA ASN A 615 -4.85 27.74 -31.24
C ASN A 615 -3.53 28.35 -31.74
N ALA A 616 -2.96 29.22 -30.92
CA ALA A 616 -1.66 29.84 -31.11
C ALA A 616 -0.53 28.90 -31.52
N ALA A 617 -0.59 27.68 -30.98
CA ALA A 617 0.47 26.69 -30.97
C ALA A 617 0.31 25.64 -32.08
N GLY A 618 -0.63 25.84 -33.01
CA GLY A 618 -0.89 24.94 -34.13
C GLY A 618 -2.37 24.59 -34.29
N ALA A 619 -2.66 23.73 -35.26
CA ALA A 619 -3.99 23.23 -35.53
C ALA A 619 -4.00 21.70 -35.61
N THR A 620 -5.10 21.10 -35.22
CA THR A 620 -5.33 19.67 -35.40
C THR A 620 -6.70 19.48 -36.01
N THR A 621 -6.81 18.54 -36.95
CA THR A 621 -8.07 18.23 -37.62
C THR A 621 -8.60 16.92 -37.06
N SER A 622 -9.89 16.88 -36.76
CA SER A 622 -10.55 15.65 -36.33
C SER A 622 -10.52 14.58 -37.44
N THR A 623 -10.79 13.34 -37.05
CA THR A 623 -11.22 12.35 -38.04
C THR A 623 -12.55 12.77 -38.66
N TRP A 624 -12.82 12.29 -39.87
CA TRP A 624 -14.06 12.59 -40.58
C TRP A 624 -15.25 11.83 -39.98
N ALA A 625 -16.27 12.56 -39.57
CA ALA A 625 -17.59 12.06 -39.23
C ALA A 625 -18.46 12.01 -40.48
N ARG A 626 -19.08 10.86 -40.76
CA ARG A 626 -19.99 10.70 -41.90
C ARG A 626 -21.41 11.01 -41.44
N VAL A 627 -22.06 11.99 -42.07
CA VAL A 627 -23.48 12.29 -41.87
C VAL A 627 -24.27 11.70 -43.04
N ARG A 628 -25.20 10.80 -42.74
CA ARG A 628 -26.20 10.31 -43.70
C ARG A 628 -27.56 10.88 -43.34
N VAL A 629 -28.25 11.44 -44.32
CA VAL A 629 -29.63 11.93 -44.13
C VAL A 629 -30.56 11.05 -44.95
N GLY A 630 -31.41 10.29 -44.27
CA GLY A 630 -32.27 9.28 -44.86
C GLY A 630 -32.76 8.23 -43.85
N LEU A 631 -33.52 7.27 -44.34
CA LEU A 631 -34.05 6.15 -43.57
C LEU A 631 -33.25 4.89 -43.90
N PHE A 632 -32.54 4.33 -42.92
CA PHE A 632 -31.66 3.17 -43.09
C PHE A 632 -31.89 2.15 -41.96
N ALA A 633 -32.03 0.88 -42.32
CA ALA A 633 -32.02 -0.23 -41.36
C ALA A 633 -30.64 -0.34 -40.67
N PRO A 634 -30.54 -1.01 -39.50
CA PRO A 634 -29.29 -1.06 -38.75
C PRO A 634 -28.21 -1.89 -39.45
N GLU A 635 -26.96 -1.46 -39.34
CA GLU A 635 -25.76 -2.12 -39.86
C GLU A 635 -24.70 -2.20 -38.76
N ILE A 636 -24.08 -3.37 -38.55
CA ILE A 636 -23.03 -3.53 -37.55
C ILE A 636 -21.67 -3.15 -38.15
N ILE A 637 -21.02 -2.16 -37.55
CA ILE A 637 -19.72 -1.62 -37.96
C ILE A 637 -18.57 -2.29 -37.18
N VAL A 638 -18.78 -2.57 -35.89
CA VAL A 638 -17.81 -3.27 -35.04
C VAL A 638 -18.49 -4.44 -34.35
N GLN A 639 -17.91 -5.61 -34.54
CA GLN A 639 -18.39 -6.87 -33.96
C GLN A 639 -17.84 -7.07 -32.55
N PRO A 640 -18.59 -7.74 -31.64
CA PRO A 640 -18.07 -8.13 -30.32
C PRO A 640 -16.90 -9.12 -30.46
N GLN A 641 -15.97 -9.14 -29.51
CA GLN A 641 -14.77 -9.99 -29.52
C GLN A 641 -14.81 -11.02 -28.40
N ASP A 642 -14.19 -12.17 -28.62
CA ASP A 642 -14.04 -13.23 -27.62
C ASP A 642 -13.30 -12.72 -26.38
N GLN A 643 -13.62 -13.29 -25.22
CA GLN A 643 -13.06 -12.92 -23.93
C GLN A 643 -12.63 -14.18 -23.17
N GLN A 644 -11.47 -14.12 -22.51
CA GLN A 644 -10.99 -15.17 -21.61
C GLN A 644 -10.72 -14.56 -20.24
N ILE A 645 -11.44 -15.01 -19.22
CA ILE A 645 -11.49 -14.39 -17.90
C ILE A 645 -11.30 -15.46 -16.82
N VAL A 646 -10.53 -15.17 -15.77
CA VAL A 646 -10.50 -16.03 -14.57
C VAL A 646 -11.74 -15.73 -13.74
N GLN A 647 -12.32 -16.76 -13.13
CA GLN A 647 -13.48 -16.66 -12.26
C GLN A 647 -13.37 -15.48 -11.28
N GLY A 648 -14.45 -14.72 -11.16
CA GLY A 648 -14.52 -13.48 -10.38
C GLY A 648 -14.07 -12.23 -11.13
N GLY A 649 -13.50 -12.36 -12.32
CA GLY A 649 -13.12 -11.23 -13.18
C GLY A 649 -14.30 -10.53 -13.86
N THR A 650 -13.98 -9.56 -14.73
CA THR A 650 -14.97 -8.77 -15.48
C THR A 650 -14.80 -8.98 -16.99
N ALA A 651 -15.88 -9.39 -17.68
CA ALA A 651 -15.92 -9.50 -19.15
C ALA A 651 -16.66 -8.30 -19.75
N VAL A 652 -16.15 -7.76 -20.87
CA VAL A 652 -16.79 -6.65 -21.59
C VAL A 652 -16.96 -7.01 -23.07
N PHE A 653 -18.20 -7.00 -23.54
CA PHE A 653 -18.54 -7.13 -24.96
C PHE A 653 -19.05 -5.79 -25.48
N LYS A 654 -18.56 -5.37 -26.63
CA LYS A 654 -18.94 -4.10 -27.28
C LYS A 654 -19.37 -4.35 -28.71
N VAL A 655 -20.48 -3.72 -29.11
CA VAL A 655 -20.90 -3.62 -30.51
C VAL A 655 -20.94 -2.14 -30.92
N VAL A 656 -20.70 -1.85 -32.19
CA VAL A 656 -20.99 -0.52 -32.77
C VAL A 656 -21.86 -0.72 -33.98
N ALA A 657 -22.99 -0.02 -34.04
CA ALA A 657 -23.95 -0.09 -35.14
C ALA A 657 -24.29 1.30 -35.69
N ASP A 658 -24.52 1.39 -37.00
CA ASP A 658 -25.02 2.55 -37.73
C ASP A 658 -26.48 2.28 -38.14
N GLY A 659 -27.28 3.32 -38.40
CA GLY A 659 -28.69 3.20 -38.79
C GLY A 659 -29.54 4.37 -38.28
N THR A 660 -30.76 4.49 -38.79
CA THR A 660 -31.67 5.57 -38.34
C THR A 660 -32.08 5.36 -36.89
N SER A 661 -31.90 6.41 -36.08
CA SER A 661 -32.27 6.46 -34.66
C SER A 661 -33.81 6.45 -34.42
N PRO A 662 -34.31 5.92 -33.28
CA PRO A 662 -33.55 5.23 -32.23
C PRO A 662 -33.12 3.81 -32.65
N LEU A 663 -31.91 3.42 -32.24
CA LEU A 663 -31.45 2.03 -32.29
C LEU A 663 -31.76 1.35 -30.97
N TRP A 664 -32.26 0.12 -31.02
CA TRP A 664 -32.52 -0.73 -29.86
C TRP A 664 -31.59 -1.95 -29.88
N PHE A 665 -31.01 -2.26 -28.72
CA PHE A 665 -30.12 -3.40 -28.54
C PHE A 665 -30.75 -4.43 -27.62
N GLN A 666 -30.44 -5.71 -27.86
CA GLN A 666 -30.75 -6.79 -26.93
C GLN A 666 -29.66 -7.86 -27.01
N TRP A 667 -28.95 -8.07 -25.91
CA TRP A 667 -27.92 -9.11 -25.81
C TRP A 667 -28.51 -10.48 -25.48
N TYR A 668 -27.85 -11.52 -25.96
CA TYR A 668 -28.19 -12.92 -25.77
C TYR A 668 -26.98 -13.68 -25.24
N PHE A 669 -27.22 -14.65 -24.36
CA PHE A 669 -26.26 -15.63 -23.86
C PHE A 669 -26.76 -17.03 -24.19
N ASN A 670 -25.99 -17.80 -24.97
CA ASN A 670 -26.34 -19.16 -25.40
C ASN A 670 -27.79 -19.27 -25.95
N GLY A 671 -28.19 -18.26 -26.73
CA GLY A 671 -29.53 -18.20 -27.35
C GLY A 671 -30.65 -17.64 -26.46
N VAL A 672 -30.40 -17.30 -25.20
CA VAL A 672 -31.38 -16.72 -24.27
C VAL A 672 -31.13 -15.23 -24.10
N ALA A 673 -32.17 -14.40 -24.21
CA ALA A 673 -32.07 -12.95 -24.02
C ALA A 673 -31.66 -12.61 -22.57
N ILE A 674 -30.65 -11.76 -22.42
CA ILE A 674 -30.20 -11.27 -21.12
C ILE A 674 -31.09 -10.08 -20.73
N VAL A 675 -31.90 -10.25 -19.68
CA VAL A 675 -32.84 -9.22 -19.23
C VAL A 675 -32.10 -7.94 -18.84
N GLY A 676 -32.56 -6.79 -19.37
CA GLY A 676 -31.99 -5.47 -19.09
C GLY A 676 -30.70 -5.13 -19.85
N ALA A 677 -30.13 -6.08 -20.60
CA ALA A 677 -28.95 -5.82 -21.43
C ALA A 677 -29.35 -5.18 -22.78
N THR A 678 -29.72 -3.90 -22.73
CA THR A 678 -30.26 -3.14 -23.87
C THR A 678 -29.35 -2.03 -24.37
N ASN A 679 -28.08 -2.03 -23.95
CA ASN A 679 -27.06 -1.08 -24.38
C ASN A 679 -26.14 -1.69 -25.45
N ASP A 680 -25.33 -0.85 -26.09
CA ASP A 680 -24.28 -1.23 -27.06
C ASP A 680 -23.05 -1.88 -26.40
N VAL A 681 -22.96 -1.83 -25.06
CA VAL A 681 -21.95 -2.50 -24.25
C VAL A 681 -22.62 -3.42 -23.23
N LEU A 682 -22.15 -4.67 -23.16
CA LEU A 682 -22.48 -5.63 -22.11
C LEU A 682 -21.26 -5.81 -21.20
N THR A 683 -21.43 -5.48 -19.91
CA THR A 683 -20.41 -5.70 -18.88
C THR A 683 -20.91 -6.76 -17.90
N LEU A 684 -20.11 -7.80 -17.70
CA LEU A 684 -20.36 -8.85 -16.72
C LEU A 684 -19.27 -8.77 -15.66
N THR A 685 -19.61 -8.49 -14.41
CA THR A 685 -18.68 -8.47 -13.28
C THR A 685 -18.79 -9.76 -12.47
N ASN A 686 -17.75 -10.10 -11.71
CA ASN A 686 -17.72 -11.30 -10.87
C ASN A 686 -18.13 -12.57 -11.64
N VAL A 687 -17.58 -12.73 -12.85
CA VAL A 687 -18.02 -13.75 -13.80
C VAL A 687 -17.64 -15.14 -13.27
N LEU A 688 -18.62 -16.04 -13.16
CA LEU A 688 -18.42 -17.43 -12.74
C LEU A 688 -18.33 -18.39 -13.95
N PRO A 689 -17.75 -19.60 -13.80
CA PRO A 689 -17.61 -20.58 -14.88
C PRO A 689 -18.89 -20.85 -15.69
N GLU A 690 -20.05 -20.79 -15.04
CA GLU A 690 -21.37 -21.04 -15.64
C GLU A 690 -21.80 -19.94 -16.63
N ARG A 691 -21.08 -18.80 -16.64
CA ARG A 691 -21.29 -17.72 -17.61
C ARG A 691 -20.48 -17.92 -18.89
N SER A 692 -19.67 -18.97 -18.99
CA SER A 692 -18.97 -19.34 -20.22
C SER A 692 -19.95 -19.71 -21.32
N GLY A 693 -19.67 -19.27 -22.56
CA GLY A 693 -20.53 -19.52 -23.71
C GLY A 693 -20.56 -18.35 -24.69
N GLU A 694 -21.49 -18.42 -25.64
CA GLU A 694 -21.58 -17.46 -26.73
C GLU A 694 -22.47 -16.26 -26.35
N TYR A 695 -21.94 -15.06 -26.61
CA TYR A 695 -22.64 -13.80 -26.47
C TYR A 695 -22.81 -13.12 -27.83
N TRP A 696 -24.03 -12.68 -28.14
CA TRP A 696 -24.33 -11.93 -29.36
C TRP A 696 -25.45 -10.92 -29.10
N VAL A 697 -25.62 -9.97 -30.01
CA VAL A 697 -26.58 -8.87 -29.86
C VAL A 697 -27.42 -8.69 -31.12
N VAL A 698 -28.71 -8.44 -30.92
CA VAL A 698 -29.61 -7.95 -31.98
C VAL A 698 -29.65 -6.44 -31.91
N VAL A 699 -29.42 -5.78 -33.04
CA VAL A 699 -29.62 -4.35 -33.21
C VAL A 699 -30.81 -4.12 -34.12
N SER A 700 -31.78 -3.30 -33.69
CA SER A 700 -33.02 -3.07 -34.44
C SER A 700 -33.39 -1.58 -34.50
N ASN A 701 -34.13 -1.21 -35.54
CA ASN A 701 -34.88 0.03 -35.63
C ASN A 701 -36.22 -0.21 -36.36
N SER A 702 -36.97 0.85 -36.65
CA SER A 702 -38.29 0.74 -37.30
C SER A 702 -38.26 0.17 -38.73
N LEU A 703 -37.08 0.04 -39.34
CA LEU A 703 -36.90 -0.44 -40.72
C LEU A 703 -36.37 -1.88 -40.77
N GLY A 704 -35.89 -2.44 -39.66
CA GLY A 704 -35.40 -3.82 -39.60
C GLY A 704 -34.50 -4.12 -38.42
N SER A 705 -33.92 -5.33 -38.42
CA SER A 705 -33.00 -5.81 -37.41
C SER A 705 -31.83 -6.58 -38.02
N ILE A 706 -30.67 -6.54 -37.36
CA ILE A 706 -29.46 -7.29 -37.73
C ILE A 706 -28.88 -7.98 -36.49
N VAL A 707 -28.26 -9.15 -36.69
CA VAL A 707 -27.65 -9.97 -35.63
C VAL A 707 -26.12 -9.88 -35.74
N SER A 708 -25.44 -9.71 -34.61
CA SER A 708 -23.96 -9.72 -34.56
C SER A 708 -23.39 -11.13 -34.75
N ARG A 709 -22.06 -11.23 -34.94
CA ARG A 709 -21.38 -12.52 -34.71
C ARG A 709 -21.46 -12.91 -33.23
N SER A 710 -21.37 -14.20 -32.93
CA SER A 710 -21.11 -14.70 -31.58
C SER A 710 -19.69 -14.35 -31.14
N ALA A 711 -19.55 -13.92 -29.88
CA ALA A 711 -18.30 -13.78 -29.16
C ALA A 711 -18.26 -14.81 -28.03
N LEU A 712 -17.20 -15.61 -27.93
CA LEU A 712 -17.04 -16.65 -26.93
C LEU A 712 -16.48 -16.07 -25.63
N LEU A 713 -17.16 -16.31 -24.51
CA LEU A 713 -16.62 -16.14 -23.17
C LEU A 713 -16.08 -17.47 -22.65
N THR A 714 -14.80 -17.54 -22.34
CA THR A 714 -14.18 -18.66 -21.63
C THR A 714 -13.83 -18.22 -20.22
N VAL A 715 -14.47 -18.82 -19.21
CA VAL A 715 -14.18 -18.54 -17.80
C VAL A 715 -13.43 -19.72 -17.20
N THR A 716 -12.21 -19.49 -16.72
CA THR A 716 -11.42 -20.51 -16.03
C THR A 716 -11.63 -20.41 -14.53
N GLU A 717 -11.80 -21.55 -13.85
CA GLU A 717 -11.90 -21.58 -12.39
C GLU A 717 -10.66 -20.96 -11.72
N THR A 718 -10.86 -20.32 -10.56
CA THR A 718 -9.73 -19.91 -9.73
C THR A 718 -8.99 -21.16 -9.27
N PRO A 719 -7.66 -21.19 -9.41
CA PRO A 719 -6.94 -22.41 -9.12
C PRO A 719 -6.94 -22.71 -7.61
N THR A 720 -7.28 -23.95 -7.26
CA THR A 720 -7.50 -24.42 -5.87
C THR A 720 -6.24 -24.99 -5.22
N ALA A 721 -5.14 -25.13 -5.97
CA ALA A 721 -3.90 -25.67 -5.46
C ALA A 721 -3.11 -24.61 -4.68
N SER A 722 -2.67 -24.90 -3.47
CA SER A 722 -1.69 -24.03 -2.80
C SER A 722 -0.41 -23.95 -3.64
N PRO A 723 0.18 -22.77 -3.82
CA PRO A 723 1.45 -22.65 -4.54
C PRO A 723 2.55 -23.45 -3.82
N PRO A 724 3.53 -23.99 -4.55
CA PRO A 724 4.63 -24.73 -3.93
C PRO A 724 5.52 -23.80 -3.11
N THR A 725 5.68 -24.11 -1.82
CA THR A 725 6.47 -23.34 -0.85
C THR A 725 7.85 -23.94 -0.54
N ASN A 726 8.11 -25.17 -0.99
CA ASN A 726 9.39 -25.84 -0.75
C ASN A 726 10.45 -25.39 -1.75
N MET A 727 11.71 -25.39 -1.33
CA MET A 727 12.84 -25.16 -2.22
C MET A 727 12.84 -26.19 -3.35
N VAL A 728 12.91 -25.71 -4.58
CA VAL A 728 13.06 -26.49 -5.81
C VAL A 728 14.34 -26.05 -6.53
N GLY A 729 14.65 -26.64 -7.69
CA GLY A 729 15.75 -26.14 -8.50
C GLY A 729 17.12 -26.69 -8.13
N PHE A 730 18.17 -26.06 -8.67
CA PHE A 730 19.55 -26.49 -8.44
C PHE A 730 19.99 -26.32 -6.97
N ALA A 731 19.48 -25.33 -6.22
CA ALA A 731 19.78 -25.22 -4.79
C ALA A 731 19.23 -26.41 -3.98
N ALA A 732 18.09 -26.99 -4.42
CA ALA A 732 17.54 -28.19 -3.81
C ALA A 732 18.43 -29.42 -4.05
N ILE A 733 19.00 -29.59 -5.26
CA ILE A 733 19.97 -30.66 -5.54
C ILE A 733 21.18 -30.54 -4.61
N ALA A 734 21.69 -29.32 -4.42
CA ALA A 734 22.83 -29.07 -3.55
C ALA A 734 22.52 -29.26 -2.06
N GLY A 735 21.25 -29.44 -1.68
CA GLY A 735 20.83 -29.63 -0.29
C GLY A 735 21.03 -28.39 0.57
N VAL A 736 20.74 -27.19 0.03
CA VAL A 736 20.84 -25.94 0.78
C VAL A 736 19.95 -25.99 2.03
N THR A 737 20.57 -25.76 3.18
CA THR A 737 19.93 -25.73 4.51
C THR A 737 20.17 -24.41 5.24
N GLY A 738 21.05 -23.56 4.71
CA GLY A 738 21.40 -22.27 5.30
C GLY A 738 21.97 -22.44 6.71
N GLY A 739 21.41 -21.69 7.66
CA GLY A 739 21.77 -21.71 9.07
C GLY A 739 21.07 -22.79 9.90
N ALA A 740 20.35 -23.74 9.29
CA ALA A 740 19.60 -24.76 10.02
C ALA A 740 20.49 -25.53 11.02
N GLY A 741 19.97 -25.77 12.23
CA GLY A 741 20.73 -26.34 13.35
C GLY A 741 21.70 -25.36 14.04
N GLY A 742 21.84 -24.14 13.53
CA GLY A 742 22.59 -23.04 14.13
C GLY A 742 21.80 -22.21 15.13
N PHE A 743 22.44 -21.18 15.70
CA PHE A 743 21.79 -20.24 16.62
C PHE A 743 21.01 -19.17 15.85
N GLU A 744 19.85 -18.79 16.39
CA GLU A 744 19.16 -17.58 15.94
C GLU A 744 19.79 -16.33 16.54
N VAL A 745 20.01 -15.31 15.72
CA VAL A 745 20.51 -13.99 16.12
C VAL A 745 19.68 -12.91 15.45
N ILE A 746 19.52 -11.76 16.11
CA ILE A 746 18.72 -10.63 15.60
C ILE A 746 19.67 -9.51 15.19
N ALA A 747 19.56 -9.05 13.94
CA ALA A 747 20.21 -7.86 13.44
C ALA A 747 19.17 -6.73 13.30
N THR A 748 19.39 -5.63 14.00
CA THR A 748 18.60 -4.38 13.88
C THR A 748 19.43 -3.21 13.37
N ASN A 749 20.72 -3.44 13.07
CA ASN A 749 21.62 -2.46 12.48
C ASN A 749 22.75 -3.16 11.70
N TYR A 750 23.48 -2.37 10.91
CA TYR A 750 24.51 -2.88 10.02
C TYR A 750 25.67 -3.54 10.75
N THR A 751 26.12 -2.98 11.88
CA THR A 751 27.24 -3.56 12.64
C THR A 751 26.93 -4.97 13.11
N GLN A 752 25.70 -5.22 13.57
CA GLN A 752 25.24 -6.56 13.95
C GLN A 752 25.18 -7.49 12.74
N LEU A 753 24.49 -7.08 11.67
CA LEU A 753 24.34 -7.88 10.45
C LEU A 753 25.71 -8.30 9.89
N ARG A 754 26.63 -7.33 9.73
CA ARG A 754 28.00 -7.56 9.27
C ARG A 754 28.77 -8.54 10.15
N THR A 755 28.66 -8.41 11.48
CA THR A 755 29.32 -9.33 12.41
C THR A 755 28.79 -10.75 12.27
N TYR A 756 27.47 -10.92 12.15
CA TYR A 756 26.86 -12.24 12.02
C TYR A 756 27.15 -12.89 10.66
N CYS A 757 27.11 -12.13 9.57
CA CYS A 757 27.46 -12.60 8.22
C CYS A 757 28.91 -13.10 8.11
N ARG A 758 29.80 -12.65 8.99
CA ARG A 758 31.22 -13.06 9.04
C ARG A 758 31.53 -14.10 10.11
N SER A 759 30.54 -14.49 10.92
CA SER A 759 30.73 -15.50 11.97
C SER A 759 30.91 -16.90 11.38
N ASN A 760 31.88 -17.67 11.89
CA ASN A 760 32.07 -19.06 11.50
C ASN A 760 30.97 -20.00 12.03
N ALA A 761 30.15 -19.57 12.99
CA ALA A 761 29.03 -20.36 13.50
C ALA A 761 27.90 -20.44 12.46
N PRO A 762 27.21 -21.59 12.32
CA PRO A 762 25.94 -21.63 11.61
C PRO A 762 24.93 -20.71 12.29
N LEU A 763 24.28 -19.81 11.54
CA LEU A 763 23.38 -18.80 12.12
C LEU A 763 22.12 -18.60 11.28
N ILE A 764 20.99 -18.43 11.97
CA ILE A 764 19.76 -17.86 11.42
C ILE A 764 19.71 -16.40 11.87
N ILE A 765 20.00 -15.49 10.94
CA ILE A 765 20.09 -14.04 11.15
C ILE A 765 18.75 -13.42 10.80
N LYS A 766 17.99 -13.01 11.82
CA LYS A 766 16.70 -12.32 11.71
C LYS A 766 16.93 -10.82 11.53
N VAL A 767 16.59 -10.29 10.36
CA VAL A 767 16.69 -8.86 10.03
C VAL A 767 15.39 -8.17 10.43
N VAL A 768 15.47 -7.16 11.30
CA VAL A 768 14.31 -6.43 11.82
C VAL A 768 14.41 -4.96 11.43
N GLY A 769 13.38 -4.48 10.71
CA GLY A 769 13.32 -3.11 10.23
C GLY A 769 14.33 -2.82 9.12
N ARG A 770 14.67 -1.54 8.93
CA ARG A 770 15.58 -1.06 7.91
C ARG A 770 17.03 -1.05 8.39
N ILE A 771 17.92 -1.70 7.65
CA ILE A 771 19.37 -1.71 7.87
C ILE A 771 20.07 -1.07 6.68
N GLU A 772 20.85 -0.02 6.93
CA GLU A 772 21.64 0.66 5.89
C GLU A 772 23.11 0.29 5.99
N ALA A 773 23.69 -0.18 4.88
CA ALA A 773 25.10 -0.49 4.79
C ALA A 773 25.97 0.76 5.00
N ASN A 774 27.08 0.60 5.72
CA ASN A 774 28.08 1.66 5.89
C ASN A 774 29.45 1.31 5.27
N GLU A 775 29.52 0.20 4.52
CA GLU A 775 30.64 -0.19 3.67
C GLU A 775 30.10 -0.46 2.26
N ASP A 776 30.97 -0.43 1.26
CA ASP A 776 30.61 -0.73 -0.14
C ASP A 776 29.91 -2.09 -0.30
N TYR A 777 30.25 -3.08 0.55
CA TYR A 777 29.72 -4.44 0.50
C TYR A 777 29.53 -5.06 1.89
N CYS A 778 28.34 -5.60 2.15
CA CYS A 778 28.08 -6.47 3.30
C CYS A 778 28.47 -7.92 2.99
N TYR A 779 29.74 -8.27 3.21
CA TYR A 779 30.21 -9.62 2.91
C TYR A 779 29.66 -10.71 3.84
N ILE A 780 29.13 -11.78 3.25
CA ILE A 780 28.95 -13.10 3.85
C ILE A 780 30.15 -13.97 3.49
N ARG A 781 31.05 -14.17 4.45
CA ARG A 781 32.34 -14.86 4.23
C ARG A 781 32.43 -16.26 4.85
N ALA A 782 31.44 -16.64 5.63
CA ALA A 782 31.40 -17.92 6.31
C ALA A 782 30.12 -18.68 5.93
N PRO A 783 30.21 -20.01 5.73
CA PRO A 783 29.09 -20.81 5.25
C PRO A 783 27.99 -20.95 6.29
N ASN A 784 26.88 -21.57 5.89
CA ASN A 784 25.77 -21.98 6.77
C ASN A 784 25.06 -20.79 7.41
N LYS A 785 24.47 -19.93 6.58
CA LYS A 785 23.71 -18.76 7.04
C LYS A 785 22.31 -18.76 6.44
N THR A 786 21.32 -18.46 7.27
CA THR A 786 20.00 -18.03 6.80
C THR A 786 19.85 -16.57 7.19
N ILE A 787 19.64 -15.67 6.25
CA ILE A 787 19.41 -14.25 6.47
C ILE A 787 17.96 -14.00 6.10
N ILE A 788 17.12 -13.73 7.08
CA ILE A 788 15.67 -13.72 6.91
C ILE A 788 15.05 -12.48 7.52
N GLY A 789 14.22 -11.78 6.76
CA GLY A 789 13.49 -10.62 7.26
C GLY A 789 12.33 -11.03 8.17
N VAL A 790 12.09 -10.23 9.20
CA VAL A 790 10.99 -10.43 10.15
C VAL A 790 9.81 -9.54 9.77
N GLY A 791 8.63 -10.15 9.62
CA GLY A 791 7.41 -9.44 9.25
C GLY A 791 7.44 -8.93 7.81
N THR A 792 6.76 -7.82 7.55
CA THR A 792 6.57 -7.25 6.22
C THR A 792 7.51 -6.10 5.87
N ASN A 793 8.29 -5.61 6.85
CA ASN A 793 9.01 -4.32 6.75
C ASN A 793 10.52 -4.46 6.94
N ALA A 794 11.08 -5.67 6.73
CA ALA A 794 12.52 -5.88 6.80
C ALA A 794 13.18 -5.37 5.53
N GLU A 795 14.06 -4.38 5.67
CA GLU A 795 14.73 -3.73 4.56
C GLU A 795 16.25 -3.79 4.72
N PHE A 796 16.95 -3.94 3.61
CA PHE A 796 18.38 -3.76 3.52
C PHE A 796 18.73 -2.77 2.42
N VAL A 797 19.47 -1.71 2.80
CA VAL A 797 19.98 -0.72 1.86
C VAL A 797 21.46 -0.95 1.62
N GLY A 798 21.83 -1.34 0.41
CA GLY A 798 23.21 -1.65 0.01
C GLY A 798 23.36 -3.02 -0.65
N ASP A 799 24.61 -3.43 -0.88
CA ASP A 799 24.97 -4.69 -1.54
C ASP A 799 25.28 -5.79 -0.52
N LEU A 800 24.49 -6.86 -0.53
CA LEU A 800 24.74 -8.07 0.24
C LEU A 800 25.54 -9.09 -0.60
N ARG A 801 26.85 -9.16 -0.34
CA ARG A 801 27.77 -9.96 -1.14
C ARG A 801 28.05 -11.35 -0.56
N ILE A 802 27.65 -12.39 -1.27
CA ILE A 802 27.80 -13.79 -0.89
C ILE A 802 29.05 -14.37 -1.54
N ASN A 803 30.07 -14.69 -0.73
CA ASN A 803 31.35 -15.24 -1.17
C ASN A 803 31.63 -16.64 -0.59
N THR A 804 30.57 -17.37 -0.25
CA THR A 804 30.65 -18.67 0.41
C THR A 804 29.42 -19.53 0.06
N THR A 805 29.27 -20.68 0.72
CA THR A 805 28.26 -21.70 0.37
C THR A 805 27.25 -21.94 1.49
N ASN A 806 26.17 -22.65 1.15
CA ASN A 806 25.04 -22.99 2.01
C ASN A 806 24.40 -21.76 2.66
N ILE A 807 23.84 -20.89 1.82
CA ILE A 807 23.25 -19.62 2.23
C ILE A 807 21.78 -19.55 1.80
N ILE A 808 20.92 -19.10 2.70
CA ILE A 808 19.52 -18.74 2.41
C ILE A 808 19.38 -17.24 2.65
N VAL A 809 18.79 -16.52 1.72
CA VAL A 809 18.37 -15.12 1.88
C VAL A 809 16.88 -15.05 1.59
N ALA A 810 16.07 -14.62 2.56
CA ALA A 810 14.63 -14.62 2.39
C ALA A 810 13.89 -13.45 3.04
N ASN A 811 12.73 -13.09 2.48
CA ASN A 811 11.78 -12.14 3.07
C ASN A 811 12.36 -10.73 3.35
N ILE A 812 13.26 -10.22 2.50
CA ILE A 812 13.88 -8.89 2.66
C ILE A 812 13.62 -8.04 1.43
N THR A 813 13.31 -6.77 1.66
CA THR A 813 13.29 -5.74 0.61
C THR A 813 14.68 -5.09 0.50
N PHE A 814 15.29 -5.21 -0.68
CA PHE A 814 16.58 -4.63 -1.04
C PHE A 814 16.38 -3.32 -1.81
N TYR A 815 17.13 -2.31 -1.40
CA TYR A 815 17.26 -1.04 -2.11
C TYR A 815 18.74 -0.70 -2.24
N ASN A 816 19.24 -0.44 -3.45
CA ASN A 816 20.62 0.03 -3.59
C ASN A 816 20.79 0.92 -4.82
N PRO A 817 20.67 2.24 -4.72
CA PRO A 817 20.73 3.11 -5.89
C PRO A 817 22.13 3.15 -6.51
N ASP A 818 23.17 2.72 -5.81
CA ASP A 818 24.55 2.89 -6.24
C ASP A 818 25.16 1.61 -6.81
N ASN A 819 24.62 0.43 -6.48
CA ASN A 819 25.21 -0.86 -6.84
C ASN A 819 24.19 -2.02 -6.80
N ASP A 820 24.67 -3.26 -6.76
CA ASP A 820 23.85 -4.47 -6.71
C ASP A 820 22.99 -4.58 -5.45
N GLY A 821 21.84 -5.24 -5.53
CA GLY A 821 21.12 -5.68 -4.33
C GLY A 821 21.83 -6.85 -3.64
N ILE A 822 22.06 -7.93 -4.41
CA ILE A 822 22.84 -9.10 -3.99
C ILE A 822 23.85 -9.44 -5.08
N THR A 823 25.13 -9.54 -4.71
CA THR A 823 26.14 -10.20 -5.55
C THR A 823 26.47 -11.58 -5.00
N ILE A 824 26.42 -12.63 -5.83
CA ILE A 824 26.88 -13.98 -5.53
C ILE A 824 28.16 -14.24 -6.35
N ASP A 825 29.29 -14.32 -5.67
CA ASP A 825 30.61 -14.42 -6.28
C ASP A 825 31.53 -15.16 -5.31
N THR A 826 31.88 -16.42 -5.61
CA THR A 826 32.76 -17.25 -4.77
C THR A 826 34.22 -17.26 -5.27
N GLY A 827 34.54 -16.48 -6.30
CA GLY A 827 35.82 -16.49 -6.99
C GLY A 827 36.25 -17.87 -7.51
N SER A 828 37.56 -18.05 -7.68
CA SER A 828 38.16 -19.32 -8.14
C SER A 828 38.27 -20.39 -7.04
N SER A 829 37.59 -20.22 -5.89
CA SER A 829 37.74 -21.06 -4.68
C SER A 829 37.35 -22.54 -4.88
N GLY A 830 36.67 -22.87 -5.98
CA GLY A 830 36.28 -24.25 -6.34
C GLY A 830 35.05 -24.77 -5.57
N THR A 831 34.63 -24.11 -4.49
CA THR A 831 33.40 -24.42 -3.76
C THR A 831 32.21 -23.69 -4.40
N GLY A 832 31.20 -24.43 -4.87
CA GLY A 832 29.99 -23.86 -5.45
C GLY A 832 29.21 -22.99 -4.45
N ALA A 833 28.55 -21.95 -4.96
CA ALA A 833 27.71 -21.05 -4.17
C ALA A 833 26.30 -21.66 -3.98
N TYR A 834 26.16 -22.61 -3.07
CA TYR A 834 24.87 -23.25 -2.81
C TYR A 834 23.96 -22.24 -2.10
N VAL A 835 23.14 -21.54 -2.88
CA VAL A 835 22.39 -20.37 -2.42
C VAL A 835 20.91 -20.47 -2.81
N TRP A 836 20.03 -20.16 -1.86
CA TRP A 836 18.61 -19.97 -2.12
C TRP A 836 18.20 -18.53 -1.76
N VAL A 837 17.74 -17.78 -2.76
CA VAL A 837 17.14 -16.45 -2.56
C VAL A 837 15.63 -16.58 -2.78
N ASP A 838 14.84 -16.27 -1.76
CA ASP A 838 13.42 -16.59 -1.75
C ASP A 838 12.54 -15.48 -1.18
N HIS A 839 11.43 -15.14 -1.83
CA HIS A 839 10.50 -14.09 -1.36
C HIS A 839 11.20 -12.75 -1.01
N CYS A 840 12.21 -12.36 -1.77
CA CYS A 840 12.84 -11.03 -1.62
C CYS A 840 12.21 -10.04 -2.59
N THR A 841 12.27 -8.75 -2.27
CA THR A 841 11.87 -7.67 -3.19
C THR A 841 13.06 -6.78 -3.49
N PHE A 842 13.28 -6.43 -4.75
CA PHE A 842 14.37 -5.57 -5.20
C PHE A 842 13.79 -4.32 -5.84
N ILE A 843 14.22 -3.15 -5.37
CA ILE A 843 13.69 -1.86 -5.80
C ILE A 843 14.85 -0.95 -6.21
N ASP A 844 14.84 -0.50 -7.47
CA ASP A 844 15.75 0.53 -8.01
C ASP A 844 17.25 0.26 -7.76
N CYS A 845 17.69 -1.00 -7.82
CA CYS A 845 19.12 -1.35 -7.69
C CYS A 845 19.97 -0.71 -8.82
N GLY A 846 21.18 -0.27 -8.49
CA GLY A 846 21.96 0.64 -9.32
C GLY A 846 22.71 0.00 -10.47
N ASP A 847 23.08 -1.27 -10.30
CA ASP A 847 23.62 -2.15 -11.32
C ASP A 847 22.68 -3.37 -11.45
N GLY A 848 23.00 -4.50 -10.83
CA GLY A 848 22.19 -5.72 -10.73
C GLY A 848 21.18 -5.71 -9.58
N SER A 849 19.98 -6.28 -9.76
CA SER A 849 19.20 -6.73 -8.59
C SER A 849 19.89 -7.94 -7.95
N ILE A 850 20.18 -8.98 -8.74
CA ILE A 850 20.97 -10.14 -8.33
C ILE A 850 21.98 -10.52 -9.41
N ASP A 851 23.25 -10.32 -9.13
CA ASP A 851 24.34 -10.74 -10.02
C ASP A 851 25.00 -12.02 -9.50
N ILE A 852 25.11 -13.03 -10.37
CA ILE A 852 25.62 -14.37 -10.05
C ILE A 852 26.81 -14.66 -10.95
N THR A 853 28.01 -14.57 -10.39
CA THR A 853 29.26 -14.54 -11.18
C THR A 853 30.36 -15.35 -10.51
N LYS A 854 31.49 -15.46 -11.20
CA LYS A 854 32.81 -15.88 -10.70
C LYS A 854 32.74 -17.08 -9.78
N GLY A 855 32.45 -18.24 -10.36
CA GLY A 855 32.50 -19.51 -9.63
C GLY A 855 31.25 -19.85 -8.80
N ALA A 856 30.23 -18.99 -8.79
CA ALA A 856 28.92 -19.32 -8.23
C ALA A 856 28.30 -20.53 -8.93
N ASP A 857 27.60 -21.39 -8.18
CA ASP A 857 27.02 -22.61 -8.72
C ASP A 857 25.95 -23.21 -7.80
N TYR A 858 24.92 -23.83 -8.37
CA TYR A 858 23.73 -24.36 -7.66
C TYR A 858 22.96 -23.29 -6.87
N VAL A 859 22.44 -22.30 -7.61
CA VAL A 859 21.62 -21.21 -7.06
C VAL A 859 20.15 -21.40 -7.42
N THR A 860 19.23 -21.04 -6.53
CA THR A 860 17.81 -20.88 -6.86
C THR A 860 17.32 -19.53 -6.39
N VAL A 861 16.63 -18.84 -7.28
CA VAL A 861 15.93 -17.58 -7.03
C VAL A 861 14.45 -17.84 -7.23
N SER A 862 13.68 -17.85 -6.15
CA SER A 862 12.24 -18.14 -6.19
C SER A 862 11.39 -17.08 -5.53
N TRP A 863 10.17 -16.90 -6.04
CA TRP A 863 9.18 -16.00 -5.45
C TRP A 863 9.68 -14.57 -5.21
N CYS A 864 10.73 -14.12 -5.91
CA CYS A 864 11.27 -12.78 -5.75
C CYS A 864 10.53 -11.79 -6.64
N LYS A 865 10.51 -10.52 -6.24
CA LYS A 865 9.89 -9.42 -6.96
C LYS A 865 10.91 -8.36 -7.33
N PHE A 866 10.96 -7.96 -8.60
CA PHE A 866 11.91 -6.97 -9.14
C PHE A 866 11.15 -5.77 -9.69
N LEU A 867 11.52 -4.56 -9.26
CA LEU A 867 10.85 -3.30 -9.64
C LEU A 867 11.85 -2.16 -9.84
N TYR A 868 11.58 -1.29 -10.82
CA TYR A 868 12.32 -0.04 -11.03
C TYR A 868 11.36 1.14 -11.23
N PRO A 869 10.60 1.52 -10.20
CA PRO A 869 9.56 2.54 -10.32
C PRO A 869 10.11 3.94 -10.61
N THR A 870 11.33 4.24 -10.15
CA THR A 870 11.91 5.59 -10.28
C THR A 870 13.07 5.65 -11.26
N ARG A 871 13.87 4.57 -11.34
CA ARG A 871 15.09 4.55 -12.15
C ARG A 871 14.80 4.08 -13.57
N ARG A 872 15.17 4.88 -14.57
CA ARG A 872 14.98 4.56 -16.01
C ARG A 872 16.27 4.30 -16.78
N THR A 873 17.42 4.40 -16.11
CA THR A 873 18.74 4.18 -16.69
C THR A 873 19.49 3.13 -15.88
N HIS A 874 20.15 2.17 -16.56
CA HIS A 874 20.89 1.08 -15.91
C HIS A 874 20.02 0.14 -15.03
N ALA A 875 18.79 -0.15 -15.49
CA ALA A 875 17.85 -1.06 -14.82
C ALA A 875 18.09 -2.54 -15.23
N TYR A 876 19.27 -3.04 -14.87
CA TYR A 876 19.77 -4.36 -15.26
C TYR A 876 19.44 -5.37 -14.16
N VAL A 877 18.57 -6.34 -14.42
CA VAL A 877 17.97 -7.10 -13.30
C VAL A 877 18.90 -8.19 -12.77
N ASN A 878 19.26 -9.18 -13.58
CA ASN A 878 20.01 -10.37 -13.13
C ASN A 878 21.07 -10.80 -14.17
N LEU A 879 22.36 -10.59 -13.85
CA LEU A 879 23.48 -11.05 -14.69
C LEU A 879 24.03 -12.40 -14.20
N LEU A 880 24.20 -13.35 -15.12
CA LEU A 880 24.88 -14.62 -14.88
C LEU A 880 26.17 -14.67 -15.69
N GLY A 881 27.32 -14.67 -15.01
CA GLY A 881 28.64 -14.54 -15.59
C GLY A 881 28.92 -13.12 -16.09
N SER A 882 29.88 -12.45 -15.46
CA SER A 882 30.19 -11.03 -15.68
C SER A 882 30.82 -10.73 -17.04
N SER A 883 31.58 -11.67 -17.61
CA SER A 883 32.34 -11.46 -18.84
C SER A 883 32.51 -12.75 -19.64
N ASP A 884 32.71 -12.62 -20.95
CA ASP A 884 33.09 -13.72 -21.85
C ASP A 884 34.48 -14.30 -21.50
N SER A 885 35.29 -13.55 -20.73
CA SER A 885 36.61 -13.99 -20.24
C SER A 885 36.59 -14.58 -18.83
N GLU A 886 35.42 -14.72 -18.20
CA GLU A 886 35.25 -15.34 -16.88
C GLU A 886 35.29 -16.87 -16.97
N THR A 887 36.44 -17.42 -17.34
CA THR A 887 36.60 -18.85 -17.62
C THR A 887 36.44 -19.73 -16.37
N GLU A 888 36.55 -19.18 -15.17
CA GLU A 888 36.31 -19.87 -13.90
C GLU A 888 34.86 -20.32 -13.68
N SER A 889 33.92 -19.80 -14.49
CA SER A 889 32.50 -20.14 -14.49
C SER A 889 32.13 -21.21 -15.53
N ILE A 890 33.07 -21.68 -16.33
CA ILE A 890 32.86 -22.82 -17.24
C ILE A 890 32.53 -24.07 -16.40
N GLY A 891 31.40 -24.72 -16.72
CA GLY A 891 30.92 -25.90 -16.00
C GLY A 891 30.22 -25.61 -14.67
N LYS A 892 29.96 -24.34 -14.36
CA LYS A 892 29.24 -23.87 -13.17
C LYS A 892 28.00 -23.08 -13.56
N LEU A 893 27.52 -22.17 -12.69
CA LEU A 893 26.33 -21.36 -12.91
C LEU A 893 25.08 -22.20 -13.23
N HIS A 894 24.91 -23.31 -12.52
CA HIS A 894 23.63 -24.03 -12.47
C HIS A 894 22.64 -23.22 -11.64
N VAL A 895 21.70 -22.55 -12.30
CA VAL A 895 20.80 -21.58 -11.66
C VAL A 895 19.34 -21.85 -12.01
N THR A 896 18.44 -21.70 -11.04
CA THR A 896 16.99 -21.79 -11.27
C THR A 896 16.33 -20.46 -10.93
N PHE A 897 15.51 -19.93 -11.85
CA PHE A 897 14.61 -18.81 -11.60
C PHE A 897 13.18 -19.32 -11.71
N CYS A 898 12.42 -19.31 -10.61
CA CYS A 898 11.01 -19.74 -10.65
C CYS A 898 10.06 -18.90 -9.81
N TYR A 899 8.82 -18.75 -10.26
CA TYR A 899 7.78 -18.00 -9.54
C TYR A 899 8.12 -16.52 -9.26
N ASN A 900 9.10 -15.95 -9.98
CA ASN A 900 9.51 -14.57 -9.77
C ASN A 900 8.63 -13.60 -10.56
N TRP A 901 8.48 -12.38 -10.04
CA TRP A 901 7.80 -11.28 -10.71
C TRP A 901 8.81 -10.23 -11.19
N TYR A 902 8.89 -10.04 -12.50
CA TYR A 902 9.55 -8.92 -13.14
C TYR A 902 8.51 -7.85 -13.50
N GLY A 903 8.44 -6.79 -12.69
CA GLY A 903 7.39 -5.78 -12.78
C GLY A 903 7.83 -4.47 -13.46
N PRO A 904 7.02 -3.40 -13.31
CA PRO A 904 7.26 -2.12 -13.95
C PRO A 904 8.67 -1.58 -13.78
N GLY A 905 9.25 -1.12 -14.89
CA GLY A 905 10.57 -0.51 -14.95
C GLY A 905 11.74 -1.47 -15.18
N CYS A 906 11.56 -2.79 -15.05
CA CYS A 906 12.60 -3.74 -15.46
C CYS A 906 12.88 -3.60 -16.96
N ILE A 907 14.13 -3.33 -17.35
CA ILE A 907 14.50 -3.07 -18.76
C ILE A 907 15.20 -4.25 -19.41
N GLU A 908 16.14 -4.91 -18.74
CA GLU A 908 16.90 -6.02 -19.34
C GLU A 908 17.55 -6.98 -18.32
N ARG A 909 18.06 -8.12 -18.82
CA ARG A 909 18.76 -9.19 -18.07
C ARG A 909 17.84 -9.94 -17.09
N MET A 910 16.82 -10.64 -17.59
CA MET A 910 15.85 -11.34 -16.73
C MET A 910 15.77 -12.88 -16.94
N PRO A 911 16.87 -13.65 -16.91
CA PRO A 911 18.28 -13.25 -16.73
C PRO A 911 19.06 -13.07 -18.05
N SER A 912 20.28 -12.55 -17.99
CA SER A 912 21.28 -12.61 -19.08
C SER A 912 22.41 -13.57 -18.73
N VAL A 913 22.63 -14.62 -19.53
CA VAL A 913 23.40 -15.81 -19.12
C VAL A 913 24.64 -16.08 -19.97
N ARG A 914 25.79 -16.25 -19.33
CA ARG A 914 27.01 -16.86 -19.87
C ARG A 914 27.33 -18.16 -19.14
N PHE A 915 27.87 -19.15 -19.84
CA PHE A 915 28.38 -20.47 -19.41
C PHE A 915 27.35 -21.41 -18.76
N GLY A 916 26.44 -20.88 -17.96
CA GLY A 916 25.58 -21.62 -17.05
C GLY A 916 24.50 -22.47 -17.71
N LYS A 917 23.98 -23.40 -16.90
CA LYS A 917 22.80 -24.21 -17.20
C LYS A 917 21.65 -23.67 -16.37
N VAL A 918 20.74 -22.95 -17.01
CA VAL A 918 19.73 -22.14 -16.30
C VAL A 918 18.33 -22.61 -16.63
N HIS A 919 17.54 -22.87 -15.60
CA HIS A 919 16.12 -23.21 -15.74
C HIS A 919 15.27 -22.02 -15.28
N VAL A 920 14.39 -21.55 -16.15
CA VAL A 920 13.52 -20.38 -15.95
C VAL A 920 12.08 -20.83 -16.12
N PHE A 921 11.32 -21.00 -15.03
CA PHE A 921 9.94 -21.48 -15.15
C PHE A 921 8.92 -20.80 -14.23
N ASN A 922 7.66 -20.72 -14.68
CA ASN A 922 6.57 -20.09 -13.94
C ASN A 922 6.85 -18.67 -13.41
N ASN A 923 7.70 -17.89 -14.08
CA ASN A 923 7.91 -16.49 -13.77
C ASN A 923 6.89 -15.61 -14.52
N TYR A 924 6.54 -14.47 -13.92
CA TYR A 924 5.66 -13.47 -14.51
C TYR A 924 6.46 -12.23 -14.93
N TYR A 925 6.36 -11.87 -16.21
CA TYR A 925 7.01 -10.70 -16.80
C TYR A 925 5.92 -9.68 -17.21
N ASP A 926 5.82 -8.58 -16.47
CA ASP A 926 4.86 -7.48 -16.66
C ASP A 926 5.60 -6.14 -16.59
N CYS A 927 6.48 -5.94 -17.57
CA CYS A 927 7.40 -4.81 -17.63
C CYS A 927 7.37 -4.14 -19.01
N PRO A 928 6.25 -3.49 -19.39
CA PRO A 928 6.15 -2.83 -20.69
C PRO A 928 7.22 -1.74 -20.85
N GLY A 929 7.79 -1.68 -22.06
CA GLY A 929 8.90 -0.77 -22.37
C GLY A 929 10.30 -1.34 -22.08
N ASN A 930 10.40 -2.61 -21.66
CA ASN A 930 11.67 -3.31 -21.58
C ASN A 930 12.35 -3.46 -22.95
N ASN A 931 13.64 -3.78 -22.95
CA ASN A 931 14.41 -4.12 -24.16
C ASN A 931 14.27 -5.61 -24.49
N TYR A 932 14.57 -6.47 -23.52
CA TYR A 932 14.47 -7.93 -23.62
C TYR A 932 14.32 -8.57 -22.25
N CYS A 933 13.78 -9.78 -22.18
CA CYS A 933 13.67 -10.53 -20.93
C CYS A 933 14.84 -11.52 -20.77
N VAL A 934 14.72 -12.74 -21.29
CA VAL A 934 15.75 -13.79 -21.16
C VAL A 934 16.77 -13.70 -22.29
N ARG A 935 18.07 -13.68 -21.99
CA ARG A 935 19.12 -13.67 -23.03
C ARG A 935 20.18 -14.71 -22.79
N THR A 936 20.45 -15.53 -23.80
CA THR A 936 21.61 -16.42 -23.80
C THR A 936 22.82 -15.74 -24.42
N ARG A 937 24.00 -16.04 -23.90
CA ARG A 937 25.30 -15.57 -24.40
C ARG A 937 26.26 -16.76 -24.45
N LEU A 938 27.57 -16.52 -24.37
CA LEU A 938 28.64 -17.49 -24.54
C LEU A 938 28.39 -18.79 -23.75
N TYR A 939 28.33 -19.95 -24.43
CA TYR A 939 28.19 -21.30 -23.87
C TYR A 939 26.96 -21.62 -22.97
N ALA A 940 26.02 -20.69 -22.82
CA ALA A 940 24.86 -20.90 -21.96
C ALA A 940 23.91 -21.98 -22.51
N GLU A 941 23.22 -22.72 -21.63
CA GLU A 941 22.02 -23.50 -21.98
C GLU A 941 20.88 -23.04 -21.08
N VAL A 942 19.78 -22.56 -21.67
CA VAL A 942 18.66 -22.00 -20.91
C VAL A 942 17.34 -22.66 -21.30
N LEU A 943 16.71 -23.33 -20.34
CA LEU A 943 15.35 -23.87 -20.48
C LEU A 943 14.36 -22.84 -19.94
N VAL A 944 13.41 -22.40 -20.76
CA VAL A 944 12.38 -21.40 -20.44
C VAL A 944 11.00 -22.05 -20.53
N GLU A 945 10.37 -22.38 -19.40
CA GLU A 945 9.19 -23.24 -19.36
C GLU A 945 7.99 -22.65 -18.58
N ASN A 946 6.79 -22.67 -19.17
CA ASN A 946 5.53 -22.24 -18.53
C ASN A 946 5.58 -20.85 -17.83
N ASN A 947 6.33 -19.90 -18.39
CA ASN A 947 6.33 -18.50 -17.94
C ASN A 947 5.20 -17.72 -18.61
N TYR A 948 4.81 -16.59 -18.02
CA TYR A 948 3.83 -15.67 -18.60
C TYR A 948 4.50 -14.33 -18.90
N PHE A 949 4.51 -13.95 -20.17
CA PHE A 949 5.03 -12.68 -20.67
C PHE A 949 3.88 -11.78 -21.10
N GLN A 950 3.78 -10.60 -20.49
CA GLN A 950 2.70 -9.62 -20.69
C GLN A 950 3.27 -8.32 -21.24
N SER A 951 2.93 -7.99 -22.50
CA SER A 951 3.26 -6.69 -23.12
C SER A 951 4.75 -6.32 -23.09
N VAL A 952 5.63 -7.32 -23.14
CA VAL A 952 7.09 -7.13 -23.14
C VAL A 952 7.67 -7.19 -24.55
N GLN A 953 8.86 -6.60 -24.72
CA GLN A 953 9.72 -6.79 -25.90
C GLN A 953 10.67 -7.97 -25.66
N ASN A 954 10.92 -8.74 -26.73
CA ASN A 954 11.83 -9.88 -26.79
C ASN A 954 11.77 -10.77 -25.53
N PRO A 955 10.71 -11.57 -25.36
CA PRO A 955 10.57 -12.52 -24.25
C PRO A 955 11.81 -13.40 -24.05
N TRP A 956 12.45 -13.78 -25.15
CA TRP A 956 13.77 -14.37 -25.14
C TRP A 956 14.54 -14.04 -26.42
N GLU A 957 15.86 -14.09 -26.33
CA GLU A 957 16.77 -13.87 -27.45
C GLU A 957 18.16 -14.45 -27.17
N ARG A 958 19.03 -14.41 -28.19
CA ARG A 958 20.42 -14.86 -28.13
C ARG A 958 21.37 -13.73 -28.50
N TYR A 959 22.49 -13.62 -27.79
CA TYR A 959 23.59 -12.76 -28.16
C TYR A 959 24.68 -13.57 -28.86
N VAL A 960 25.05 -13.13 -30.06
CA VAL A 960 26.14 -13.68 -30.86
C VAL A 960 27.47 -13.25 -30.24
N THR A 961 28.18 -14.22 -29.67
CA THR A 961 29.48 -14.01 -29.04
C THR A 961 30.64 -14.39 -29.97
N ARG A 962 31.88 -14.05 -29.58
CA ARG A 962 33.08 -14.48 -30.33
C ARG A 962 33.32 -16.00 -30.26
N GLY A 963 32.80 -16.66 -29.23
CA GLY A 963 32.76 -18.12 -29.11
C GLY A 963 31.35 -18.67 -29.35
N PRO A 964 31.15 -19.98 -29.12
CA PRO A 964 29.85 -20.65 -29.29
C PRO A 964 28.73 -19.92 -28.56
N SER A 965 27.73 -19.51 -29.33
CA SER A 965 26.55 -18.82 -28.80
C SER A 965 25.72 -19.78 -27.95
N GLY A 966 24.99 -19.25 -26.98
CA GLY A 966 24.19 -20.05 -26.06
C GLY A 966 22.98 -20.69 -26.75
N LEU A 967 22.50 -21.77 -26.15
CA LEU A 967 21.32 -22.51 -26.58
C LEU A 967 20.12 -22.15 -25.70
N LEU A 968 18.93 -22.05 -26.30
CA LEU A 968 17.69 -21.81 -25.58
C LEU A 968 16.55 -22.69 -26.08
N ARG A 969 15.83 -23.29 -25.12
CA ARG A 969 14.59 -24.02 -25.38
C ARG A 969 13.44 -23.36 -24.62
N ALA A 970 12.37 -23.00 -25.33
CA ALA A 970 11.17 -22.39 -24.79
C ALA A 970 9.97 -23.33 -24.97
N ILE A 971 9.28 -23.68 -23.89
CA ILE A 971 8.15 -24.64 -23.91
C ILE A 971 7.01 -24.13 -23.02
N GLY A 972 5.76 -24.23 -23.50
CA GLY A 972 4.57 -23.97 -22.67
C GLY A 972 4.40 -22.52 -22.15
N ASN A 973 5.21 -21.57 -22.60
CA ASN A 973 5.11 -20.16 -22.21
C ASN A 973 3.92 -19.47 -22.89
N ILE A 974 3.31 -18.49 -22.21
CA ILE A 974 2.31 -17.57 -22.80
C ILE A 974 2.97 -16.24 -23.13
N THR A 975 2.82 -15.77 -24.36
CA THR A 975 3.33 -14.48 -24.86
C THR A 975 2.18 -13.54 -25.22
N ASN A 976 1.54 -12.98 -24.19
CA ASN A 976 0.40 -12.10 -24.38
C ASN A 976 0.86 -10.68 -24.76
N ASN A 977 0.41 -10.19 -25.92
CA ASN A 977 0.74 -8.85 -26.44
C ASN A 977 2.25 -8.54 -26.52
N CYS A 978 3.10 -9.56 -26.71
CA CYS A 978 4.55 -9.37 -26.76
C CYS A 978 5.01 -8.90 -28.16
N VAL A 979 6.10 -8.13 -28.19
CA VAL A 979 6.72 -7.64 -29.43
C VAL A 979 8.09 -8.27 -29.63
N TRP A 980 8.38 -8.68 -30.86
CA TRP A 980 9.67 -9.23 -31.28
C TRP A 980 10.41 -8.19 -32.11
N ASN A 981 11.35 -7.48 -31.49
CA ASN A 981 12.10 -6.39 -32.10
C ASN A 981 13.57 -6.77 -32.29
N PRO A 982 14.03 -7.00 -33.53
CA PRO A 982 15.40 -7.43 -33.80
C PRO A 982 16.47 -6.33 -33.69
N SER A 983 16.17 -5.11 -33.21
CA SER A 983 17.06 -3.97 -33.50
C SER A 983 17.26 -2.99 -32.34
N TRP A 984 18.46 -3.02 -31.73
CA TRP A 984 19.21 -1.87 -31.15
C TRP A 984 20.69 -2.20 -30.86
N THR A 985 21.06 -3.48 -30.69
CA THR A 985 22.43 -3.91 -30.36
C THR A 985 23.00 -4.84 -31.45
N SER A 986 24.19 -4.51 -31.95
CA SER A 986 24.92 -5.40 -32.88
C SER A 986 25.21 -6.74 -32.22
N GLY A 987 24.99 -7.85 -32.93
CA GLY A 987 25.24 -9.19 -32.43
C GLY A 987 24.11 -9.77 -31.58
N VAL A 988 22.85 -9.36 -31.76
CA VAL A 988 21.67 -10.03 -31.19
C VAL A 988 20.94 -10.82 -32.28
N GLU A 989 20.43 -11.99 -31.92
CA GLU A 989 19.64 -12.88 -32.76
C GLU A 989 18.33 -13.23 -32.04
N LEU A 990 17.20 -12.95 -32.69
CA LEU A 990 15.90 -13.47 -32.24
C LEU A 990 15.81 -14.94 -32.62
N ILE A 991 15.55 -15.79 -31.63
CA ILE A 991 15.52 -17.24 -31.81
C ILE A 991 14.16 -17.80 -31.42
N PRO A 992 13.66 -18.84 -32.11
CA PRO A 992 12.38 -19.45 -31.80
C PRO A 992 12.38 -20.21 -30.46
N GLY A 993 13.57 -20.44 -29.87
CA GLY A 993 13.71 -21.19 -28.62
C GLY A 993 13.49 -22.70 -28.82
N THR A 994 14.01 -23.26 -29.90
CA THR A 994 13.82 -24.69 -30.24
C THR A 994 15.11 -25.50 -30.11
N ASP A 995 16.15 -24.95 -29.48
CA ASP A 995 17.41 -25.64 -29.36
C ASP A 995 17.27 -26.89 -28.49
N TYR A 996 18.01 -27.95 -28.82
CA TYR A 996 18.15 -29.11 -27.94
C TYR A 996 19.13 -28.76 -26.82
N LEU A 997 18.72 -29.00 -25.57
CA LEU A 997 19.54 -28.72 -24.38
C LEU A 997 19.97 -30.03 -23.72
N PRO A 998 21.18 -30.54 -24.00
CA PRO A 998 21.65 -31.79 -23.42
C PRO A 998 21.73 -31.76 -21.89
N SER A 999 21.88 -30.59 -21.27
CA SER A 999 21.96 -30.47 -19.81
C SER A 999 20.62 -30.63 -19.10
N PHE A 1000 19.51 -30.67 -19.84
CA PHE A 1000 18.14 -30.83 -19.32
C PHE A 1000 17.44 -32.11 -19.82
N ASP A 1001 18.18 -33.03 -20.44
CA ASP A 1001 17.66 -34.32 -20.90
C ASP A 1001 18.56 -35.49 -20.43
N PRO A 1002 18.16 -36.22 -19.36
CA PRO A 1002 16.94 -36.03 -18.58
C PRO A 1002 17.02 -34.81 -17.66
N MET A 1003 15.85 -34.37 -17.16
CA MET A 1003 15.79 -33.24 -16.22
C MET A 1003 16.62 -33.52 -14.94
N PRO A 1004 17.47 -32.59 -14.48
CA PRO A 1004 18.34 -32.81 -13.31
C PRO A 1004 17.61 -32.94 -11.96
N TYR A 1005 16.39 -32.43 -11.83
CA TYR A 1005 15.61 -32.45 -10.58
C TYR A 1005 14.11 -32.56 -10.85
N THR A 1006 13.35 -32.94 -9.82
CA THR A 1006 11.88 -33.00 -9.88
C THR A 1006 11.28 -31.65 -9.50
N TYR A 1007 10.18 -31.30 -10.17
CA TYR A 1007 9.44 -30.07 -9.95
C TYR A 1007 8.00 -30.23 -10.47
N THR A 1008 7.11 -29.32 -10.08
CA THR A 1008 5.74 -29.25 -10.59
C THR A 1008 5.56 -27.91 -11.25
N LEU A 1009 4.94 -27.92 -12.43
CA LEU A 1009 4.61 -26.69 -13.15
C LEU A 1009 3.20 -26.25 -12.83
N LEU A 1010 3.06 -24.97 -12.53
CA LEU A 1010 1.77 -24.30 -12.69
C LEU A 1010 1.46 -24.22 -14.19
N PRO A 1011 0.18 -24.37 -14.59
CA PRO A 1011 -0.28 -23.90 -15.88
C PRO A 1011 0.12 -22.43 -16.08
N ALA A 1012 0.65 -22.11 -17.26
CA ALA A 1012 1.21 -20.79 -17.52
C ALA A 1012 0.16 -19.67 -17.33
N GLU A 1013 -1.10 -19.93 -17.63
CA GLU A 1013 -2.22 -19.01 -17.46
C GLU A 1013 -2.50 -18.64 -15.99
N TRP A 1014 -2.08 -19.46 -15.02
CA TRP A 1014 -2.25 -19.20 -13.59
C TRP A 1014 -1.06 -18.46 -12.98
N VAL A 1015 0.05 -18.36 -13.70
CA VAL A 1015 1.27 -17.69 -13.22
C VAL A 1015 0.99 -16.25 -12.77
N PRO A 1016 0.29 -15.39 -13.54
CA PRO A 1016 -0.04 -14.04 -13.06
C PRO A 1016 -0.83 -14.03 -11.75
N TYR A 1017 -1.78 -14.97 -11.57
CA TYR A 1017 -2.61 -15.06 -10.36
C TYR A 1017 -1.77 -15.36 -9.12
N TYR A 1018 -0.92 -16.38 -9.17
CA TYR A 1018 -0.09 -16.77 -8.03
C TYR A 1018 1.06 -15.79 -7.80
N VAL A 1019 1.83 -15.48 -8.84
CA VAL A 1019 3.06 -14.70 -8.69
C VAL A 1019 2.77 -13.28 -8.17
N THR A 1020 1.68 -12.62 -8.61
CA THR A 1020 1.34 -11.29 -8.09
C THR A 1020 0.88 -11.29 -6.62
N ARG A 1021 0.40 -12.42 -6.10
CA ARG A 1021 -0.08 -12.57 -4.71
C ARG A 1021 1.04 -12.93 -3.75
N TYR A 1022 1.89 -13.86 -4.15
CA TYR A 1022 2.85 -14.50 -3.26
C TYR A 1022 4.30 -14.04 -3.47
N ALA A 1023 4.69 -13.51 -4.65
CA ALA A 1023 6.08 -13.07 -4.84
C ALA A 1023 6.40 -11.76 -4.12
N GLY A 1024 7.59 -11.72 -3.50
CA GLY A 1024 8.17 -10.58 -2.80
C GLY A 1024 8.23 -10.75 -1.28
N ALA A 1025 8.87 -9.79 -0.62
CA ALA A 1025 8.95 -9.73 0.82
C ALA A 1025 7.59 -9.38 1.44
N GLY A 1026 7.38 -9.82 2.68
CA GLY A 1026 6.15 -9.65 3.42
C GLY A 1026 5.02 -10.59 2.97
N LYS A 1027 5.35 -11.74 2.38
CA LYS A 1027 4.39 -12.71 1.83
C LYS A 1027 4.52 -14.10 2.47
N PRO A 1028 3.47 -14.94 2.43
CA PRO A 1028 3.57 -16.34 2.84
C PRO A 1028 4.70 -17.05 2.08
N PRO A 1029 5.43 -18.00 2.70
CA PRO A 1029 5.20 -18.59 4.02
C PRO A 1029 5.84 -17.81 5.18
N TYR A 1030 6.45 -16.65 4.94
CA TYR A 1030 7.22 -15.93 5.96
C TYR A 1030 6.39 -15.00 6.84
N VAL A 1031 5.17 -14.69 6.40
CA VAL A 1031 4.16 -13.94 7.13
C VAL A 1031 2.85 -14.72 7.05
N GLU A 1032 2.14 -14.86 8.16
CA GLU A 1032 0.78 -15.46 8.17
C GLU A 1032 -0.17 -14.52 7.40
N GLU A 1033 -1.07 -15.10 6.58
CA GLU A 1033 -2.05 -14.33 5.78
C GLU A 1033 -3.05 -13.55 6.64
#